data_AF-A0A524GJR8-F1
#
_entry.id   AF-A0A524GJR8-F1
#
_cell.length_a   1.000
_cell.length_b   1.000
_cell.length_c   1.000
_cell.angle_alpha   90.00
_cell.angle_beta   90.00
_cell.angle_gamma   90.00
#
_symmetry.space_group_name_H-M   'P 1'
#
loop_
_entity.id
_entity.type
_entity.pdbx_description
1 polymer ?
#
loop_
_entity_poly.entity_id
_entity_poly.type
_entity_poly.pdbx_seq_one_letter_code
_entity_poly.pdbx_strand_id
1 'polypeptide(L)'
;MEPTPDARVFQLVLADELRRPLMLTPDEVIGGWKDIFPNLAACLPPPYPIFGSDEEKVVTYGYPVLRSDGIRQLHRSLDNLVSTEVEYRIASQLDHTADKRGVMAERDRVHRSLSLILENVFMNDYGRGMTEDFLLYLSSEVVRSVSRVPKLVRMVDRLSDDEVGTRHRQAIAGVLGGLIQRAAHGASDRLRTLAQVRLTPRISPLLGMICSDQLLLTESRLTMQMVSLDNYLKTRFRYDLATLNANLEHAIGRLSQLMARQSALGDLLTSASGTNIDLTRPWTLLEPRLLKALSIADLLDSIGMSKAQAVVFRDLGLNLKRFELLAALRRRIVIMAQRGTQLVLAEPSVRGPIAPTTRPFDFTSPGVVDTSVRRFGLVYDLTNFTAILEEVRRKGRIAEEKALQFMYVVQDRLEEIRYDYRLIFEKFLGDGGFYSSRRALRVLAAACEIQQSYHRLRQSGFPFDQGIRIALNHGAYRLLPMLGSDREIRRFEFFGHGIVELSRLTTVKSSREIAEIAEFLIHAGYEASQVENFLAPIAEARSADRSTDDRPYTAALDSHGELVNEGIVLTLDFIEHLEEELEAPSFTEVAEHGVRWLLFPLDPNRPGPFQVGLRYLGLARLKGLAPIELVEAAVWTEIPAEAQVISEGSSLIALLRRLGQGAAEPAAIDGSNPQTIDEDLVVLTYLEPDGSRCWVFGRHRASDDVLLQAIYLPMQIPVLTDDEPVETWLFRNR
;
A
#
# COMPACT_ATOMS: atom_id res chain seq x y z
N MET A 1 6.51 17.22 -23.19
CA MET A 1 5.92 16.78 -21.92
C MET A 1 5.94 15.27 -21.93
N GLU A 2 6.82 14.65 -21.16
CA GLU A 2 6.76 13.21 -20.95
C GLU A 2 5.42 12.86 -20.29
N PRO A 3 4.73 11.79 -20.72
CA PRO A 3 3.51 11.36 -20.09
C PRO A 3 3.79 11.03 -18.62
N THR A 4 2.94 11.51 -17.71
CA THR A 4 3.00 11.14 -16.30
C THR A 4 2.99 9.61 -16.15
N PRO A 5 3.63 9.04 -15.11
CA PRO A 5 3.72 7.59 -14.91
C PRO A 5 2.37 6.87 -15.06
N ASP A 6 1.29 7.49 -14.58
CA ASP A 6 -0.09 6.99 -14.65
C ASP A 6 -0.67 6.93 -16.07
N ALA A 7 -0.31 7.88 -16.94
CA ALA A 7 -0.75 7.87 -18.33
C ALA A 7 -0.16 6.70 -19.11
N ARG A 8 1.07 6.30 -18.79
CA ARG A 8 1.74 5.15 -19.41
C ARG A 8 1.09 3.83 -19.00
N VAL A 9 0.59 3.72 -17.77
CA VAL A 9 -0.06 2.49 -17.29
C VAL A 9 -1.38 2.22 -17.99
N PHE A 10 -2.23 3.25 -18.18
CA PHE A 10 -3.46 3.09 -18.98
C PHE A 10 -3.17 2.59 -20.39
N GLN A 11 -2.17 3.19 -21.06
CA GLN A 11 -1.78 2.79 -22.41
C GLN A 11 -1.34 1.33 -22.46
N LEU A 12 -0.48 0.91 -21.52
CA LEU A 12 0.00 -0.47 -21.42
C LEU A 12 -1.16 -1.45 -21.26
N VAL A 13 -2.07 -1.17 -20.34
CA VAL A 13 -3.21 -2.05 -20.04
C VAL A 13 -4.20 -2.10 -21.19
N LEU A 14 -4.56 -0.95 -21.77
CA LEU A 14 -5.51 -0.91 -22.88
C LEU A 14 -4.92 -1.57 -24.13
N ALA A 15 -3.63 -1.38 -24.43
CA ALA A 15 -2.98 -2.05 -25.55
C ALA A 15 -2.97 -3.58 -25.39
N ASP A 16 -2.80 -4.08 -24.16
CA ASP A 16 -2.84 -5.53 -23.88
C ASP A 16 -4.27 -6.10 -23.94
N GLU A 17 -5.25 -5.37 -23.40
CA GLU A 17 -6.66 -5.79 -23.39
C GLU A 17 -7.37 -5.62 -24.74
N LEU A 18 -6.91 -4.68 -25.56
CA LEU A 18 -7.52 -4.27 -26.82
C LEU A 18 -6.52 -4.44 -27.97
N ARG A 19 -5.84 -5.60 -28.04
CA ARG A 19 -4.98 -5.95 -29.19
C ARG A 19 -5.72 -5.91 -30.54
N ARG A 20 -7.04 -6.11 -30.51
CA ARG A 20 -7.94 -6.01 -31.66
C ARG A 20 -9.21 -5.27 -31.23
N PRO A 21 -9.17 -3.93 -31.15
CA PRO A 21 -10.33 -3.17 -30.73
C PRO A 21 -11.43 -3.26 -31.80
N LEU A 22 -12.68 -3.25 -31.35
CA LEU A 22 -13.86 -3.30 -32.21
C LEU A 22 -14.41 -1.91 -32.52
N MET A 23 -14.28 -0.97 -31.58
CA MET A 23 -14.87 0.37 -31.67
C MET A 23 -13.81 1.47 -31.46
N LEU A 24 -12.93 1.31 -30.46
CA LEU A 24 -11.84 2.24 -30.21
C LEU A 24 -10.80 2.16 -31.33
N THR A 25 -10.29 3.30 -31.76
CA THR A 25 -9.20 3.36 -32.73
C THR A 25 -7.84 3.07 -32.05
N PRO A 26 -6.80 2.68 -32.81
CA PRO A 26 -5.45 2.51 -32.24
C PRO A 26 -4.95 3.76 -31.49
N ASP A 27 -5.20 4.95 -32.03
CA ASP A 27 -4.84 6.23 -31.42
C ASP A 27 -5.60 6.49 -30.11
N GLU A 28 -6.86 6.06 -30.06
CA GLU A 28 -7.66 6.13 -28.84
C GLU A 28 -7.14 5.18 -27.77
N VAL A 29 -6.74 3.96 -28.13
CA VAL A 29 -6.16 2.96 -27.20
C VAL A 29 -4.88 3.48 -26.55
N ILE A 30 -4.03 4.18 -27.30
CA ILE A 30 -2.78 4.78 -26.79
C ILE A 30 -2.98 6.13 -26.09
N GLY A 31 -4.21 6.53 -25.77
CA GLY A 31 -4.49 7.67 -24.89
C GLY A 31 -5.45 8.70 -25.46
N GLY A 32 -5.75 8.67 -26.76
CA GLY A 32 -6.72 9.58 -27.38
C GLY A 32 -8.14 9.46 -26.83
N TRP A 33 -8.47 8.36 -26.13
CA TRP A 33 -9.75 8.20 -25.44
C TRP A 33 -10.03 9.30 -24.40
N LYS A 34 -8.98 9.93 -23.84
CA LYS A 34 -9.12 10.99 -22.83
C LYS A 34 -9.79 12.24 -23.38
N ASP A 35 -9.55 12.55 -24.65
CA ASP A 35 -10.18 13.69 -25.33
C ASP A 35 -11.66 13.43 -25.64
N ILE A 36 -12.00 12.15 -25.85
CA ILE A 36 -13.38 11.73 -26.13
C ILE A 36 -14.20 11.67 -24.85
N PHE A 37 -13.58 11.22 -23.75
CA PHE A 37 -14.24 11.02 -22.46
C PHE A 37 -13.51 11.77 -21.32
N PRO A 38 -13.46 13.12 -21.35
CA PRO A 38 -12.72 13.91 -20.37
C PRO A 38 -13.21 13.69 -18.93
N ASN A 39 -14.52 13.47 -18.75
CA ASN A 39 -15.09 13.17 -17.44
C ASN A 39 -14.63 11.82 -16.87
N LEU A 40 -14.41 10.81 -17.73
CA LEU A 40 -13.84 9.53 -17.31
C LEU A 40 -12.34 9.66 -17.07
N ALA A 41 -11.63 10.39 -17.92
CA ALA A 41 -10.21 10.65 -17.75
C ALA A 41 -9.90 11.38 -16.43
N ALA A 42 -10.83 12.22 -15.96
CA ALA A 42 -10.69 12.97 -14.72
C ALA A 42 -10.98 12.16 -13.44
N CYS A 43 -11.60 10.98 -13.54
CA CYS A 43 -12.00 10.18 -12.38
C CYS A 43 -11.44 8.76 -12.34
N LEU A 44 -11.17 8.13 -13.49
CA LEU A 44 -10.71 6.74 -13.52
C LEU A 44 -9.29 6.62 -12.95
N PRO A 45 -9.08 5.77 -11.92
CA PRO A 45 -7.75 5.49 -11.41
C PRO A 45 -6.97 4.62 -12.40
N PRO A 46 -5.64 4.83 -12.55
CA PRO A 46 -4.81 3.90 -13.32
C PRO A 46 -4.78 2.52 -12.62
N PRO A 47 -4.78 1.41 -13.40
CA PRO A 47 -4.53 0.08 -12.85
C PRO A 47 -3.24 0.01 -12.02
N TYR A 48 -3.25 -0.71 -10.91
CA TYR A 48 -2.11 -0.80 -10.00
C TYR A 48 -1.11 -1.86 -10.44
N PRO A 49 0.21 -1.63 -10.31
CA PRO A 49 1.20 -2.70 -10.47
C PRO A 49 1.04 -3.72 -9.33
N ILE A 50 0.91 -5.00 -9.68
CA ILE A 50 0.86 -6.12 -8.75
C ILE A 50 2.16 -6.91 -8.89
N PHE A 51 2.92 -6.97 -7.80
CA PHE A 51 4.24 -7.59 -7.76
C PHE A 51 4.16 -9.07 -7.36
N GLY A 52 5.12 -9.86 -7.84
CA GLY A 52 5.34 -11.22 -7.38
C GLY A 52 5.85 -11.26 -5.94
N SER A 53 6.01 -12.46 -5.38
CA SER A 53 6.55 -12.63 -4.02
C SER A 53 7.96 -12.05 -3.83
N ASP A 54 8.73 -11.91 -4.90
CA ASP A 54 10.06 -11.28 -4.91
C ASP A 54 10.02 -9.75 -4.72
N GLU A 55 8.84 -9.14 -4.87
CA GLU A 55 8.60 -7.70 -4.88
C GLU A 55 9.43 -6.92 -5.92
N GLU A 56 9.96 -7.60 -6.94
CA GLU A 56 10.80 -7.02 -7.98
C GLU A 56 10.07 -6.93 -9.32
N LYS A 57 9.41 -8.02 -9.71
CA LYS A 57 8.76 -8.12 -11.00
C LYS A 57 7.28 -7.83 -10.87
N VAL A 58 6.79 -6.89 -11.70
CA VAL A 58 5.35 -6.73 -11.90
C VAL A 58 4.83 -7.96 -12.64
N VAL A 59 3.97 -8.73 -11.97
CA VAL A 59 3.33 -9.92 -12.53
C VAL A 59 2.15 -9.51 -13.41
N THR A 60 1.41 -8.49 -13.00
CA THR A 60 0.30 -7.93 -13.76
C THR A 60 -0.04 -6.50 -13.31
N TYR A 61 -0.86 -5.81 -14.09
CA TYR A 61 -1.48 -4.54 -13.72
C TYR A 61 -2.99 -4.76 -13.54
N GLY A 62 -3.57 -4.19 -12.48
CA GLY A 62 -5.00 -4.31 -12.23
C GLY A 62 -5.50 -3.67 -10.93
N TYR A 63 -6.78 -3.87 -10.63
CA TYR A 63 -7.45 -3.38 -9.44
C TYR A 63 -7.60 -4.55 -8.46
N PRO A 64 -6.76 -4.65 -7.41
CA PRO A 64 -6.72 -5.81 -6.54
C PRO A 64 -7.92 -5.81 -5.60
N VAL A 65 -8.79 -6.83 -5.66
CA VAL A 65 -9.99 -6.94 -4.81
C VAL A 65 -9.90 -8.21 -3.97
N LEU A 66 -10.07 -8.08 -2.65
CA LEU A 66 -10.02 -9.20 -1.73
C LEU A 66 -11.33 -9.99 -1.75
N ARG A 67 -11.24 -11.31 -1.86
CA ARG A 67 -12.39 -12.22 -1.75
C ARG A 67 -12.76 -12.47 -0.28
N SER A 68 -13.16 -11.41 0.41
CA SER A 68 -13.65 -11.40 1.79
C SER A 68 -15.05 -12.03 1.93
N ASP A 69 -15.49 -12.26 3.16
CA ASP A 69 -16.84 -12.80 3.42
C ASP A 69 -17.94 -11.80 3.09
N GLY A 70 -17.71 -10.50 3.32
CA GLY A 70 -18.64 -9.45 2.92
C GLY A 70 -18.81 -9.37 1.40
N ILE A 71 -17.71 -9.51 0.65
CA ILE A 71 -17.76 -9.61 -0.82
C ILE A 71 -18.56 -10.85 -1.27
N ARG A 72 -18.34 -12.01 -0.65
CA ARG A 72 -19.15 -13.22 -0.94
C ARG A 72 -20.62 -13.03 -0.58
N GLN A 73 -20.93 -12.28 0.48
CA GLN A 73 -22.30 -11.96 0.87
C GLN A 73 -22.97 -11.02 -0.13
N LEU A 74 -22.26 -10.03 -0.65
CA LEU A 74 -22.75 -9.16 -1.74
C LEU A 74 -23.08 -10.00 -2.98
N HIS A 75 -22.18 -10.89 -3.39
CA HIS A 75 -22.41 -11.79 -4.53
C HIS A 75 -23.67 -12.64 -4.36
N ARG A 76 -23.85 -13.26 -3.19
CA ARG A 76 -25.04 -14.07 -2.89
C ARG A 76 -26.32 -13.22 -2.89
N SER A 77 -26.26 -12.01 -2.36
CA SER A 77 -27.41 -11.10 -2.32
C SER A 77 -27.84 -10.67 -3.72
N LEU A 78 -26.89 -10.39 -4.61
CA LEU A 78 -27.17 -10.10 -6.03
C LEU A 78 -27.81 -11.32 -6.73
N ASP A 79 -27.23 -12.51 -6.57
CA ASP A 79 -27.73 -13.74 -7.19
C ASP A 79 -29.14 -14.12 -6.69
N ASN A 80 -29.42 -13.92 -5.41
CA ASN A 80 -30.74 -14.13 -4.83
C ASN A 80 -31.76 -13.14 -5.41
N LEU A 81 -31.42 -11.85 -5.44
CA LEU A 81 -32.30 -10.83 -6.02
C LEU A 81 -32.60 -11.12 -7.50
N VAL A 82 -31.59 -11.49 -8.30
CA VAL A 82 -31.79 -11.86 -9.71
C VAL A 82 -32.73 -13.05 -9.84
N SER A 83 -32.58 -14.07 -9.00
CA SER A 83 -33.44 -15.26 -9.03
C SER A 83 -34.89 -14.91 -8.68
N THR A 84 -35.11 -14.17 -7.60
CA THR A 84 -36.44 -13.72 -7.18
C THR A 84 -37.09 -12.75 -8.16
N GLU A 85 -36.31 -11.88 -8.83
CA GLU A 85 -36.82 -11.03 -9.92
C GLU A 85 -37.31 -11.85 -11.12
N VAL A 86 -36.59 -12.92 -11.49
CA VAL A 86 -37.01 -13.81 -12.59
C VAL A 86 -38.33 -14.49 -12.25
N GLU A 87 -38.41 -15.11 -11.07
CA GLU A 87 -39.63 -15.77 -10.58
C GLU A 87 -40.82 -14.81 -10.55
N TYR A 88 -40.63 -13.63 -9.95
CA TYR A 88 -41.68 -12.61 -9.88
C TYR A 88 -42.13 -12.14 -11.27
N ARG A 89 -41.20 -11.94 -12.21
CA ARG A 89 -41.54 -11.43 -13.55
C ARG A 89 -42.34 -12.45 -14.35
N ILE A 90 -41.97 -13.72 -14.29
CA ILE A 90 -42.71 -14.79 -14.96
C ILE A 90 -44.09 -14.94 -14.32
N ALA A 91 -44.17 -14.97 -12.99
CA ALA A 91 -45.44 -15.02 -12.27
C ALA A 91 -46.35 -13.83 -12.63
N SER A 92 -45.79 -12.61 -12.72
CA SER A 92 -46.54 -11.39 -13.03
C SER A 92 -47.08 -11.31 -14.46
N GLN A 93 -46.47 -12.07 -15.39
CA GLN A 93 -46.95 -12.20 -16.76
C GLN A 93 -48.16 -13.14 -16.83
N LEU A 94 -48.22 -14.15 -15.97
CA LEU A 94 -49.32 -15.10 -15.88
C LEU A 94 -50.47 -14.55 -15.03
N ASP A 95 -50.15 -13.84 -13.95
CA ASP A 95 -51.10 -13.23 -13.02
C ASP A 95 -50.61 -11.85 -12.55
N HIS A 96 -51.33 -10.80 -12.93
CA HIS A 96 -51.00 -9.42 -12.56
C HIS A 96 -51.12 -9.14 -11.04
N THR A 97 -51.74 -10.03 -10.28
CA THR A 97 -51.85 -9.94 -8.81
C THR A 97 -50.73 -10.68 -8.06
N ALA A 98 -49.74 -11.22 -8.76
CA ALA A 98 -48.58 -11.90 -8.19
C ALA A 98 -47.93 -11.11 -7.03
N ASP A 99 -47.62 -11.82 -5.94
CA ASP A 99 -47.08 -11.22 -4.71
C ASP A 99 -45.72 -10.56 -4.94
N LYS A 100 -45.63 -9.27 -4.61
CA LYS A 100 -44.41 -8.46 -4.75
C LYS A 100 -43.57 -8.43 -3.47
N ARG A 101 -44.08 -8.92 -2.34
CA ARG A 101 -43.42 -8.76 -1.02
C ARG A 101 -42.03 -9.38 -1.00
N GLY A 102 -41.88 -10.59 -1.55
CA GLY A 102 -40.59 -11.29 -1.63
C GLY A 102 -39.54 -10.51 -2.42
N VAL A 103 -39.89 -10.05 -3.63
CA VAL A 103 -38.96 -9.29 -4.47
C VAL A 103 -38.64 -7.91 -3.88
N MET A 104 -39.60 -7.23 -3.25
CA MET A 104 -39.33 -5.97 -2.56
C MET A 104 -38.38 -6.16 -1.38
N ALA A 105 -38.55 -7.22 -0.59
CA ALA A 105 -37.67 -7.52 0.53
C ALA A 105 -36.20 -7.78 0.09
N GLU A 106 -36.00 -8.50 -1.02
CA GLU A 106 -34.65 -8.70 -1.57
C GLU A 106 -34.07 -7.41 -2.18
N ARG A 107 -34.89 -6.56 -2.84
CA ARG A 107 -34.46 -5.24 -3.30
C ARG A 107 -33.99 -4.37 -2.13
N ASP A 108 -34.72 -4.36 -1.01
CA ASP A 108 -34.36 -3.60 0.18
C ASP A 108 -33.10 -4.14 0.87
N ARG A 109 -32.89 -5.47 0.86
CA ARG A 109 -31.66 -6.09 1.37
C ARG A 109 -30.44 -5.67 0.55
N VAL A 110 -30.52 -5.76 -0.78
CA VAL A 110 -29.44 -5.33 -1.68
C VAL A 110 -29.19 -3.83 -1.55
N HIS A 111 -30.24 -3.00 -1.52
CA HIS A 111 -30.11 -1.56 -1.34
C HIS A 111 -29.38 -1.19 -0.04
N ARG A 112 -29.73 -1.83 1.09
CA ARG A 112 -29.06 -1.60 2.38
C ARG A 112 -27.60 -2.02 2.35
N SER A 113 -27.30 -3.20 1.79
CA SER A 113 -25.92 -3.68 1.64
C SER A 113 -25.07 -2.71 0.80
N LEU A 114 -25.56 -2.33 -0.39
CA LEU A 114 -24.89 -1.36 -1.25
C LEU A 114 -24.71 0.01 -0.57
N SER A 115 -25.72 0.46 0.18
CA SER A 115 -25.66 1.74 0.89
C SER A 115 -24.53 1.77 1.92
N LEU A 116 -24.35 0.69 2.69
CA LEU A 116 -23.28 0.58 3.69
C LEU A 116 -21.90 0.53 3.03
N ILE A 117 -21.77 -0.26 1.96
CA ILE A 117 -20.51 -0.39 1.21
C ILE A 117 -20.12 0.96 0.59
N LEU A 118 -21.06 1.64 -0.09
CA LEU A 118 -20.80 2.94 -0.72
C LEU A 118 -20.46 4.02 0.30
N GLU A 119 -21.10 4.01 1.47
CA GLU A 119 -20.76 4.91 2.57
C GLU A 119 -19.32 4.69 3.05
N ASN A 120 -18.92 3.43 3.26
CA ASN A 120 -17.55 3.06 3.62
C ASN A 120 -16.54 3.47 2.53
N VAL A 121 -16.86 3.25 1.25
CA VAL A 121 -15.99 3.63 0.13
C VAL A 121 -15.85 5.14 0.01
N PHE A 122 -16.93 5.91 0.10
CA PHE A 122 -16.87 7.37 0.04
C PHE A 122 -16.07 7.97 1.20
N MET A 123 -16.23 7.43 2.40
CA MET A 123 -15.46 7.86 3.58
C MET A 123 -13.96 7.59 3.45
N ASN A 124 -13.59 6.55 2.70
CA ASN A 124 -12.21 6.13 2.55
C ASN A 124 -11.61 6.48 1.18
N ASP A 125 -12.32 7.17 0.30
CA ASP A 125 -11.79 7.45 -1.04
C ASP A 125 -10.57 8.39 -0.98
N TYR A 126 -10.66 9.51 -0.25
CA TYR A 126 -9.61 10.54 -0.16
C TYR A 126 -9.03 10.98 -1.52
N GLY A 127 -9.82 10.89 -2.61
CA GLY A 127 -9.37 11.20 -3.97
C GLY A 127 -8.53 10.10 -4.62
N ARG A 128 -8.54 8.87 -4.07
CA ARG A 128 -7.73 7.73 -4.55
C ARG A 128 -8.42 6.93 -5.66
N GLY A 129 -9.68 7.24 -5.99
CA GLY A 129 -10.45 6.54 -7.02
C GLY A 129 -11.04 5.20 -6.57
N MET A 130 -11.15 4.97 -5.25
CA MET A 130 -11.78 3.77 -4.69
C MET A 130 -13.26 3.66 -5.06
N THR A 131 -13.92 4.80 -5.23
CA THR A 131 -15.30 4.85 -5.73
C THR A 131 -15.38 4.24 -7.13
N GLU A 132 -14.51 4.67 -8.03
CA GLU A 132 -14.44 4.16 -9.40
C GLU A 132 -14.03 2.68 -9.42
N ASP A 133 -13.05 2.29 -8.61
CA ASP A 133 -12.64 0.88 -8.46
C ASP A 133 -13.81 -0.01 -8.03
N PHE A 134 -14.57 0.43 -7.01
CA PHE A 134 -15.76 -0.28 -6.56
C PHE A 134 -16.85 -0.35 -7.62
N LEU A 135 -17.07 0.73 -8.38
CA LEU A 135 -18.09 0.77 -9.44
C LEU A 135 -17.73 -0.14 -10.63
N LEU A 136 -16.45 -0.19 -11.02
CA LEU A 136 -15.96 -1.15 -12.00
C LEU A 136 -16.18 -2.58 -11.50
N TYR A 137 -15.83 -2.86 -10.25
CA TYR A 137 -16.04 -4.16 -9.62
C TYR A 137 -17.52 -4.56 -9.55
N LEU A 138 -18.37 -3.68 -9.02
CA LEU A 138 -19.80 -3.93 -8.87
C LEU A 138 -20.49 -4.15 -10.21
N SER A 139 -20.14 -3.37 -11.24
CA SER A 139 -20.72 -3.58 -12.58
C SER A 139 -20.32 -4.93 -13.19
N SER A 140 -19.10 -5.42 -12.96
CA SER A 140 -18.70 -6.78 -13.32
C SER A 140 -19.51 -7.85 -12.60
N GLU A 141 -19.78 -7.66 -11.30
CA GLU A 141 -20.60 -8.59 -10.51
C GLU A 141 -22.07 -8.59 -10.92
N VAL A 142 -22.62 -7.43 -11.28
CA VAL A 142 -23.97 -7.34 -11.85
C VAL A 142 -24.03 -8.10 -13.17
N VAL A 143 -23.07 -7.87 -14.09
CA VAL A 143 -22.98 -8.60 -15.36
C VAL A 143 -22.92 -10.11 -15.12
N ARG A 144 -22.09 -10.58 -14.17
CA ARG A 144 -22.02 -11.99 -13.78
C ARG A 144 -23.38 -12.50 -13.33
N SER A 145 -24.06 -11.79 -12.44
CA SER A 145 -25.34 -12.22 -11.88
C SER A 145 -26.45 -12.26 -12.94
N VAL A 146 -26.61 -11.20 -13.73
CA VAL A 146 -27.67 -11.13 -14.76
C VAL A 146 -27.42 -12.03 -15.96
N SER A 147 -26.18 -12.46 -16.21
CA SER A 147 -25.86 -13.45 -17.26
C SER A 147 -26.62 -14.78 -17.07
N ARG A 148 -27.04 -15.08 -15.83
CA ARG A 148 -27.80 -16.29 -15.49
C ARG A 148 -29.29 -16.20 -15.84
N VAL A 149 -29.81 -15.01 -16.10
CA VAL A 149 -31.25 -14.77 -16.31
C VAL A 149 -31.84 -15.62 -17.44
N PRO A 150 -31.26 -15.73 -18.65
CA PRO A 150 -31.82 -16.57 -19.70
C PRO A 150 -31.91 -18.06 -19.32
N LYS A 151 -30.99 -18.54 -18.49
CA LYS A 151 -31.02 -19.92 -17.97
C LYS A 151 -32.12 -20.07 -16.92
N LEU A 152 -32.25 -19.12 -16.00
CA LEU A 152 -33.28 -19.14 -14.96
C LEU A 152 -34.69 -19.06 -15.54
N VAL A 153 -34.89 -18.21 -16.56
CA VAL A 153 -36.17 -18.10 -17.27
C VAL A 153 -36.57 -19.45 -17.87
N ARG A 154 -35.67 -20.12 -18.58
CA ARG A 154 -35.91 -21.46 -19.15
C ARG A 154 -36.18 -22.55 -18.11
N MET A 155 -35.66 -22.39 -16.89
CA MET A 155 -35.92 -23.33 -15.80
C MET A 155 -37.33 -23.18 -15.24
N VAL A 156 -37.82 -21.95 -15.13
CA VAL A 156 -39.15 -21.63 -14.59
C VAL A 156 -40.24 -21.81 -15.65
N ASP A 157 -39.98 -21.39 -16.88
CA ASP A 157 -40.85 -21.58 -18.04
C ASP A 157 -40.08 -22.18 -19.22
N ARG A 158 -40.29 -23.48 -19.46
CA ARG A 158 -39.59 -24.23 -20.52
C ARG A 158 -40.01 -23.84 -21.93
N LEU A 159 -41.14 -23.14 -22.09
CA LEU A 159 -41.65 -22.69 -23.40
C LEU A 159 -41.15 -21.30 -23.79
N SER A 160 -40.47 -20.60 -22.86
CA SER A 160 -39.90 -19.27 -23.12
C SER A 160 -38.75 -19.31 -24.13
N ASP A 161 -38.84 -18.44 -25.14
CA ASP A 161 -37.78 -18.24 -26.13
C ASP A 161 -36.62 -17.37 -25.59
N ASP A 162 -35.46 -17.41 -26.25
CA ASP A 162 -34.24 -16.69 -25.88
C ASP A 162 -34.43 -15.17 -25.86
N GLU A 163 -35.36 -14.64 -26.65
CA GLU A 163 -35.73 -13.22 -26.65
C GLU A 163 -36.34 -12.80 -25.31
N VAL A 164 -37.21 -13.64 -24.73
CA VAL A 164 -37.87 -13.39 -23.43
C VAL A 164 -36.82 -13.34 -22.31
N GLY A 165 -35.89 -14.30 -22.32
CA GLY A 165 -34.77 -14.34 -21.39
C GLY A 165 -33.90 -13.07 -21.46
N THR A 166 -33.60 -12.60 -22.67
CA THR A 166 -32.78 -11.41 -22.89
C THR A 166 -33.51 -10.12 -22.48
N ARG A 167 -34.82 -10.03 -22.74
CA ARG A 167 -35.67 -8.91 -22.31
C ARG A 167 -35.72 -8.81 -20.78
N HIS A 168 -35.88 -9.95 -20.08
CA HIS A 168 -35.82 -9.98 -18.62
C HIS A 168 -34.44 -9.59 -18.08
N ARG A 169 -33.36 -10.04 -18.71
CA ARG A 169 -31.99 -9.65 -18.33
C ARG A 169 -31.81 -8.14 -18.32
N GLN A 170 -32.28 -7.45 -19.36
CA GLN A 170 -32.20 -5.98 -19.44
C GLN A 170 -33.07 -5.28 -18.40
N ALA A 171 -34.31 -5.75 -18.22
CA ALA A 171 -35.21 -5.17 -17.24
C ALA A 171 -34.70 -5.31 -15.80
N ILE A 172 -34.08 -6.46 -15.47
CA ILE A 172 -33.46 -6.72 -14.16
C ILE A 172 -32.20 -5.86 -13.99
N ALA A 173 -31.36 -5.73 -15.03
CA ALA A 173 -30.21 -4.83 -15.01
C ALA A 173 -30.64 -3.37 -14.75
N GLY A 174 -31.75 -2.91 -15.32
CA GLY A 174 -32.33 -1.60 -15.04
C GLY A 174 -32.78 -1.42 -13.58
N VAL A 175 -33.36 -2.46 -12.96
CA VAL A 175 -33.70 -2.45 -11.53
C VAL A 175 -32.45 -2.33 -10.67
N LEU A 176 -31.41 -3.12 -10.97
CA LEU A 176 -30.13 -3.07 -10.26
C LEU A 176 -29.44 -1.71 -10.41
N GLY A 177 -29.41 -1.14 -11.62
CA GLY A 177 -28.91 0.21 -11.85
C GLY A 177 -29.63 1.26 -11.00
N GLY A 178 -30.96 1.18 -10.92
CA GLY A 178 -31.75 2.06 -10.05
C GLY A 178 -31.47 1.86 -8.55
N LEU A 179 -31.23 0.63 -8.10
CA LEU A 179 -30.84 0.34 -6.71
C LEU A 179 -29.46 0.91 -6.37
N ILE A 180 -28.48 0.72 -7.26
CA ILE A 180 -27.12 1.26 -7.12
C ILE A 180 -27.17 2.78 -7.04
N GLN A 181 -27.91 3.43 -7.96
CA GLN A 181 -28.06 4.87 -7.98
C GLN A 181 -28.66 5.38 -6.67
N ARG A 182 -29.77 4.79 -6.19
CA ARG A 182 -30.40 5.20 -4.92
C ARG A 182 -29.48 4.99 -3.72
N ALA A 183 -28.78 3.85 -3.66
CA ALA A 183 -27.84 3.57 -2.58
C ALA A 183 -26.69 4.59 -2.53
N ALA A 184 -26.14 4.96 -3.69
CA ALA A 184 -25.07 5.97 -3.79
C ALA A 184 -25.53 7.37 -3.38
N HIS A 185 -26.70 7.81 -3.86
CA HIS A 185 -27.25 9.13 -3.47
C HIS A 185 -27.57 9.15 -1.97
N GLY A 186 -28.21 8.10 -1.46
CA GLY A 186 -28.55 7.99 -0.03
C GLY A 186 -27.31 7.95 0.87
N ALA A 187 -26.24 7.26 0.47
CA ALA A 187 -24.97 7.28 1.18
C ALA A 187 -24.31 8.66 1.16
N SER A 188 -24.24 9.31 -0.01
CA SER A 188 -23.69 10.67 -0.14
C SER A 188 -24.46 11.69 0.72
N ASP A 189 -25.79 11.62 0.74
CA ASP A 189 -26.62 12.52 1.53
C ASP A 189 -26.47 12.27 3.03
N ARG A 190 -26.43 11.00 3.50
CA ARG A 190 -26.14 10.69 4.91
C ARG A 190 -24.78 11.23 5.34
N LEU A 191 -23.74 11.02 4.54
CA LEU A 191 -22.41 11.56 4.83
C LEU A 191 -22.42 13.09 4.87
N ARG A 192 -23.16 13.76 3.98
CA ARG A 192 -23.33 15.21 4.02
C ARG A 192 -24.02 15.68 5.31
N THR A 193 -24.95 14.91 5.85
CA THR A 193 -25.62 15.24 7.13
C THR A 193 -24.74 14.98 8.36
N LEU A 194 -23.90 13.93 8.33
CA LEU A 194 -22.99 13.59 9.42
C LEU A 194 -21.77 14.51 9.48
N ALA A 195 -21.32 14.99 8.32
CA ALA A 195 -20.13 15.77 8.18
C ALA A 195 -20.41 17.27 8.39
N GLN A 196 -19.91 17.84 9.49
CA GLN A 196 -19.54 19.28 9.52
C GLN A 196 -18.31 19.57 8.60
N VAL A 197 -17.99 18.67 7.66
CA VAL A 197 -16.77 18.68 6.85
C VAL A 197 -17.08 19.31 5.48
N ARG A 198 -16.22 20.26 5.07
CA ARG A 198 -16.34 20.98 3.77
C ARG A 198 -16.18 20.09 2.53
N LEU A 199 -15.77 18.83 2.68
CA LEU A 199 -15.48 17.90 1.58
C LEU A 199 -16.69 16.99 1.36
N THR A 200 -17.66 17.49 0.61
CA THR A 200 -18.81 16.68 0.20
C THR A 200 -18.35 15.60 -0.80
N PRO A 201 -18.73 14.32 -0.63
CA PRO A 201 -18.47 13.28 -1.63
C PRO A 201 -19.07 13.73 -2.97
N ARG A 202 -18.24 13.92 -3.99
CA ARG A 202 -18.74 14.20 -5.34
C ARG A 202 -19.28 12.92 -5.93
N ILE A 203 -20.48 12.98 -6.48
CA ILE A 203 -21.06 11.85 -7.19
C ILE A 203 -20.21 11.58 -8.44
N SER A 204 -19.68 10.36 -8.54
CA SER A 204 -18.79 9.94 -9.63
C SER A 204 -19.48 10.05 -11.00
N PRO A 205 -18.81 10.59 -12.04
CA PRO A 205 -19.30 10.52 -13.41
C PRO A 205 -19.55 9.07 -13.88
N LEU A 206 -18.71 8.13 -13.43
CA LEU A 206 -18.84 6.71 -13.77
C LEU A 206 -20.14 6.12 -13.22
N LEU A 207 -20.59 6.53 -12.03
CA LEU A 207 -21.86 6.08 -11.46
C LEU A 207 -23.02 6.42 -12.39
N GLY A 208 -23.09 7.68 -12.83
CA GLY A 208 -24.14 8.14 -13.74
C GLY A 208 -24.15 7.33 -15.04
N MET A 209 -22.96 7.01 -15.57
CA MET A 209 -22.81 6.20 -16.77
C MET A 209 -23.27 4.76 -16.57
N ILE A 210 -22.84 4.09 -15.50
CA ILE A 210 -23.24 2.70 -15.19
C ILE A 210 -24.75 2.59 -14.97
N CYS A 211 -25.37 3.56 -14.30
CA CYS A 211 -26.79 3.51 -13.99
C CYS A 211 -27.68 3.89 -15.18
N SER A 212 -27.18 4.69 -16.14
CA SER A 212 -27.94 5.13 -17.32
C SER A 212 -27.73 4.26 -18.57
N ASP A 213 -26.62 3.52 -18.64
CA ASP A 213 -26.27 2.69 -19.78
C ASP A 213 -26.31 1.21 -19.40
N GLN A 214 -27.44 0.56 -19.68
CA GLN A 214 -27.66 -0.85 -19.35
C GLN A 214 -26.62 -1.77 -19.97
N LEU A 215 -25.97 -1.38 -21.07
CA LEU A 215 -24.94 -2.18 -21.70
C LEU A 215 -23.79 -2.49 -20.72
N LEU A 216 -23.43 -1.54 -19.84
CA LEU A 216 -22.40 -1.71 -18.81
C LEU A 216 -22.80 -2.69 -17.70
N LEU A 217 -24.09 -2.96 -17.53
CA LEU A 217 -24.62 -3.89 -16.53
C LEU A 217 -25.05 -5.23 -17.12
N THR A 218 -25.22 -5.31 -18.44
CA THR A 218 -25.58 -6.56 -19.11
C THR A 218 -24.37 -7.24 -19.73
N GLU A 219 -23.52 -6.54 -20.48
CA GLU A 219 -22.48 -7.17 -21.29
C GLU A 219 -21.07 -7.08 -20.67
N SER A 220 -20.29 -8.15 -20.84
CA SER A 220 -18.88 -8.21 -20.41
C SER A 220 -17.89 -7.86 -21.52
N ARG A 221 -18.27 -8.08 -22.79
CA ARG A 221 -17.45 -7.77 -23.97
C ARG A 221 -18.33 -7.53 -25.20
N LEU A 222 -17.82 -6.75 -26.14
CA LEU A 222 -18.40 -6.66 -27.48
C LEU A 222 -17.99 -7.89 -28.30
N THR A 223 -18.84 -8.28 -29.25
CA THR A 223 -18.57 -9.34 -30.23
C THR A 223 -18.71 -8.77 -31.63
N MET A 224 -18.03 -9.38 -32.61
CA MET A 224 -18.08 -8.94 -34.01
C MET A 224 -19.50 -8.92 -34.60
N GLN A 225 -20.35 -9.84 -34.18
CA GLN A 225 -21.72 -9.98 -34.69
C GLN A 225 -22.74 -9.12 -33.93
N MET A 226 -22.38 -8.59 -32.76
CA MET A 226 -23.20 -7.69 -31.96
C MET A 226 -24.63 -8.19 -31.63
N VAL A 227 -24.87 -9.50 -31.68
CA VAL A 227 -26.21 -10.10 -31.52
C VAL A 227 -26.86 -9.71 -30.19
N SER A 228 -26.08 -9.51 -29.13
CA SER A 228 -26.59 -9.09 -27.81
C SER A 228 -27.06 -7.63 -27.75
N LEU A 229 -26.82 -6.82 -28.79
CA LEU A 229 -27.22 -5.41 -28.82
C LEU A 229 -28.68 -5.20 -29.22
N ASP A 230 -29.37 -6.16 -29.83
CA ASP A 230 -30.70 -5.92 -30.42
C ASP A 230 -31.70 -5.34 -29.41
N ASN A 231 -31.84 -5.99 -28.25
CA ASN A 231 -32.72 -5.49 -27.20
C ASN A 231 -32.24 -4.16 -26.58
N TYR A 232 -30.92 -3.92 -26.58
CA TYR A 232 -30.34 -2.67 -26.08
C TYR A 232 -30.69 -1.51 -27.01
N LEU A 233 -30.55 -1.72 -28.33
CA LEU A 233 -30.94 -0.77 -29.35
C LEU A 233 -32.44 -0.47 -29.28
N LYS A 234 -33.28 -1.50 -29.13
CA LYS A 234 -34.74 -1.35 -29.03
C LYS A 234 -35.13 -0.51 -27.82
N THR A 235 -34.51 -0.76 -26.67
CA THR A 235 -34.84 -0.07 -25.42
C THR A 235 -34.28 1.35 -25.39
N ARG A 236 -33.02 1.56 -25.81
CA ARG A 236 -32.30 2.83 -25.63
C ARG A 236 -32.44 3.79 -26.80
N PHE A 237 -32.49 3.25 -28.01
CA PHE A 237 -32.48 4.01 -29.28
C PHE A 237 -33.77 3.83 -30.09
N ARG A 238 -34.70 2.97 -29.64
CA ARG A 238 -35.93 2.60 -30.38
C ARG A 238 -35.61 2.12 -31.80
N TYR A 239 -34.54 1.34 -31.91
CA TYR A 239 -33.96 0.86 -33.15
C TYR A 239 -33.73 -0.65 -33.05
N ASP A 240 -33.89 -1.41 -34.12
CA ASP A 240 -33.56 -2.84 -34.13
C ASP A 240 -32.23 -3.10 -34.86
N LEU A 241 -31.58 -4.21 -34.50
CA LEU A 241 -30.25 -4.54 -35.04
C LEU A 241 -30.27 -4.82 -36.55
N ALA A 242 -31.35 -5.42 -37.06
CA ALA A 242 -31.46 -5.76 -38.48
C ALA A 242 -31.54 -4.48 -39.34
N THR A 243 -32.39 -3.52 -38.94
CA THR A 243 -32.49 -2.21 -39.58
C THR A 243 -31.18 -1.42 -39.47
N LEU A 244 -30.45 -1.57 -38.36
CA LEU A 244 -29.14 -0.91 -38.19
C LEU A 244 -28.14 -1.45 -39.20
N ASN A 245 -27.98 -2.76 -39.25
CA ASN A 245 -27.05 -3.41 -40.18
C ASN A 245 -27.39 -3.08 -41.64
N ALA A 246 -28.66 -3.16 -42.02
CA ALA A 246 -29.10 -2.83 -43.38
C ALA A 246 -28.75 -1.39 -43.77
N ASN A 247 -28.96 -0.42 -42.86
CA ASN A 247 -28.65 0.98 -43.13
C ASN A 247 -27.14 1.24 -43.20
N LEU A 248 -26.36 0.60 -42.33
CA LEU A 248 -24.90 0.73 -42.34
C LEU A 248 -24.31 0.10 -43.62
N GLU A 249 -24.77 -1.08 -44.02
CA GLU A 249 -24.33 -1.76 -45.25
C GLU A 249 -24.67 -0.94 -46.50
N HIS A 250 -25.90 -0.40 -46.56
CA HIS A 250 -26.30 0.47 -47.67
C HIS A 250 -25.43 1.72 -47.75
N ALA A 251 -25.21 2.40 -46.62
CA ALA A 251 -24.44 3.63 -46.56
C ALA A 251 -22.95 3.41 -46.87
N ILE A 252 -22.36 2.30 -46.40
CA ILE A 252 -20.99 1.92 -46.76
C ILE A 252 -20.87 1.64 -48.25
N GLY A 253 -21.80 0.86 -48.83
CA GLY A 253 -21.78 0.57 -50.27
C GLY A 253 -21.81 1.85 -51.11
N ARG A 254 -22.63 2.83 -50.72
CA ARG A 254 -22.68 4.14 -51.38
C ARG A 254 -21.41 4.96 -51.16
N LEU A 255 -20.85 4.96 -49.95
CA LEU A 255 -19.59 5.64 -49.66
C LEU A 255 -18.43 5.06 -50.48
N SER A 256 -18.34 3.73 -50.60
CA SER A 256 -17.35 3.06 -51.45
C SER A 256 -17.49 3.47 -52.91
N GLN A 257 -18.71 3.58 -53.44
CA GLN A 257 -18.94 4.05 -54.80
C GLN A 257 -18.53 5.51 -54.99
N LEU A 258 -18.80 6.38 -54.01
CA LEU A 258 -18.38 7.78 -54.06
C LEU A 258 -16.86 7.92 -54.04
N MET A 259 -16.17 7.19 -53.17
CA MET A 259 -14.71 7.17 -53.08
C MET A 259 -14.06 6.58 -54.33
N ALA A 260 -14.67 5.58 -54.96
CA ALA A 260 -14.19 5.05 -56.24
C ALA A 260 -14.32 6.05 -57.40
N ARG A 261 -15.36 6.90 -57.38
CA ARG A 261 -15.57 7.96 -58.38
C ARG A 261 -14.71 9.19 -58.13
N GLN A 262 -14.38 9.48 -56.88
CA GLN A 262 -13.58 10.62 -56.45
C GLN A 262 -12.41 10.14 -55.59
N SER A 263 -11.29 9.80 -56.22
CA SER A 263 -10.13 9.22 -55.52
C SER A 263 -9.62 10.10 -54.38
N ALA A 264 -9.66 11.43 -54.52
CA ALA A 264 -9.24 12.37 -53.48
C ALA A 264 -10.19 12.43 -52.26
N LEU A 265 -11.44 11.97 -52.39
CA LEU A 265 -12.42 12.01 -51.30
C LEU A 265 -12.00 11.13 -50.13
N GLY A 266 -11.38 9.98 -50.40
CA GLY A 266 -10.89 9.07 -49.38
C GLY A 266 -9.82 9.69 -48.49
N ASP A 267 -8.83 10.33 -49.11
CA ASP A 267 -7.73 11.00 -48.41
C ASP A 267 -8.26 12.18 -47.59
N LEU A 268 -9.20 12.96 -48.14
CA LEU A 268 -9.83 14.08 -47.45
C LEU A 268 -10.65 13.62 -46.25
N LEU A 269 -11.46 12.56 -46.37
CA LEU A 269 -12.24 12.03 -45.26
C LEU A 269 -11.34 11.39 -44.20
N THR A 270 -10.28 10.69 -44.59
CA THR A 270 -9.29 10.12 -43.66
C THR A 270 -8.57 11.23 -42.90
N SER A 271 -8.16 12.30 -43.59
CA SER A 271 -7.54 13.48 -42.98
C SER A 271 -8.51 14.22 -42.04
N ALA A 272 -9.76 14.43 -42.46
CA ALA A 272 -10.76 15.15 -41.69
C ALA A 272 -11.27 14.37 -40.47
N SER A 273 -11.36 13.05 -40.56
CA SER A 273 -11.76 12.18 -39.44
C SER A 273 -10.58 11.85 -38.52
N GLY A 274 -9.34 11.92 -39.03
CA GLY A 274 -8.15 11.50 -38.30
C GLY A 274 -8.13 9.99 -38.02
N THR A 275 -8.84 9.20 -38.83
CA THR A 275 -9.01 7.75 -38.63
C THR A 275 -8.94 7.04 -39.97
N ASN A 276 -8.29 5.88 -40.02
CA ASN A 276 -8.28 5.07 -41.22
C ASN A 276 -9.67 4.47 -41.47
N ILE A 277 -10.22 4.69 -42.66
CA ILE A 277 -11.60 4.30 -43.01
C ILE A 277 -11.58 2.89 -43.61
N ASP A 278 -11.96 1.89 -42.81
CA ASP A 278 -12.15 0.52 -43.29
C ASP A 278 -13.56 0.31 -43.83
N LEU A 279 -13.73 0.41 -45.15
CA LEU A 279 -15.03 0.21 -45.81
C LEU A 279 -15.48 -1.26 -45.87
N THR A 280 -14.64 -2.21 -45.43
CA THR A 280 -15.06 -3.62 -45.37
C THR A 280 -15.97 -3.91 -44.16
N ARG A 281 -16.05 -2.97 -43.22
CA ARG A 281 -16.81 -3.11 -41.97
C ARG A 281 -17.95 -2.08 -41.90
N PRO A 282 -19.23 -2.50 -42.00
CA PRO A 282 -20.39 -1.59 -41.87
C PRO A 282 -20.33 -0.66 -40.65
N TRP A 283 -19.79 -1.17 -39.54
CA TRP A 283 -19.64 -0.47 -38.27
C TRP A 283 -18.65 0.71 -38.30
N THR A 284 -17.82 0.86 -39.33
CA THR A 284 -16.96 2.03 -39.53
C THR A 284 -17.76 3.33 -39.55
N LEU A 285 -19.01 3.30 -40.02
CA LEU A 285 -19.91 4.45 -40.00
C LEU A 285 -20.43 4.82 -38.59
N LEU A 286 -20.11 4.05 -37.54
CA LEU A 286 -20.34 4.48 -36.17
C LEU A 286 -19.21 5.36 -35.62
N GLU A 287 -18.11 5.55 -36.36
CA GLU A 287 -17.01 6.43 -35.97
C GLU A 287 -17.51 7.89 -35.87
N PRO A 288 -17.56 8.48 -34.65
CA PRO A 288 -18.13 9.82 -34.47
C PRO A 288 -17.43 10.89 -35.30
N ARG A 289 -16.10 10.78 -35.49
CA ARG A 289 -15.32 11.73 -36.28
C ARG A 289 -15.63 11.63 -37.77
N LEU A 290 -15.86 10.42 -38.28
CA LEU A 290 -16.26 10.18 -39.67
C LEU A 290 -17.67 10.72 -39.95
N LEU A 291 -18.64 10.42 -39.08
CA LEU A 291 -20.00 10.97 -39.20
C LEU A 291 -20.01 12.49 -39.17
N LYS A 292 -19.16 13.10 -38.33
CA LYS A 292 -18.97 14.55 -38.29
C LYS A 292 -18.38 15.08 -39.60
N ALA A 293 -17.35 14.43 -40.15
CA ALA A 293 -16.74 14.81 -41.42
C ALA A 293 -17.74 14.73 -42.58
N LEU A 294 -18.51 13.63 -42.66
CA LEU A 294 -19.58 13.44 -43.66
C LEU A 294 -20.68 14.49 -43.53
N SER A 295 -21.03 14.87 -42.30
CA SER A 295 -22.01 15.93 -42.05
C SER A 295 -21.51 17.32 -42.46
N ILE A 296 -20.22 17.62 -42.23
CA ILE A 296 -19.61 18.92 -42.60
C ILE A 296 -19.47 19.02 -44.12
N ALA A 297 -19.15 17.92 -44.78
CA ALA A 297 -19.02 17.83 -46.23
C ALA A 297 -20.36 17.72 -46.98
N ASP A 298 -21.49 17.72 -46.28
CA ASP A 298 -22.84 17.54 -46.83
C ASP A 298 -23.01 16.24 -47.65
N LEU A 299 -22.34 15.17 -47.22
CA LEU A 299 -22.32 13.88 -47.90
C LEU A 299 -23.31 12.85 -47.33
N LEU A 300 -24.01 13.18 -46.24
CA LEU A 300 -24.94 12.26 -45.56
C LEU A 300 -26.07 11.79 -46.50
N ASP A 301 -26.71 12.70 -47.23
CA ASP A 301 -27.77 12.35 -48.18
C ASP A 301 -27.22 11.54 -49.37
N SER A 302 -25.98 11.82 -49.76
CA SER A 302 -25.26 11.12 -50.82
C SER A 302 -24.93 9.66 -50.47
N ILE A 303 -24.95 9.30 -49.19
CA ILE A 303 -24.84 7.92 -48.70
C ILE A 303 -26.18 7.34 -48.21
N GLY A 304 -27.29 8.06 -48.39
CA GLY A 304 -28.62 7.59 -47.99
C GLY A 304 -28.86 7.63 -46.48
N MET A 305 -28.17 8.51 -45.75
CA MET A 305 -28.30 8.67 -44.30
C MET A 305 -28.86 10.05 -43.96
N SER A 306 -29.97 10.11 -43.23
CA SER A 306 -30.50 11.38 -42.75
C SER A 306 -29.65 11.96 -41.61
N LYS A 307 -29.71 13.28 -41.40
CA LYS A 307 -29.05 13.96 -40.26
C LYS A 307 -29.49 13.40 -38.91
N ALA A 308 -30.77 13.02 -38.77
CA ALA A 308 -31.30 12.41 -37.55
C ALA A 308 -30.68 11.02 -37.30
N GLN A 309 -30.55 10.19 -38.34
CA GLN A 309 -29.87 8.89 -38.23
C GLN A 309 -28.39 9.05 -37.89
N ALA A 310 -27.70 10.02 -38.50
CA ALA A 310 -26.30 10.30 -38.20
C ALA A 310 -26.08 10.68 -36.72
N VAL A 311 -27.00 11.44 -36.12
CA VAL A 311 -26.95 11.76 -34.67
C VAL A 311 -27.11 10.48 -33.83
N VAL A 312 -28.10 9.64 -34.13
CA VAL A 312 -28.32 8.37 -33.42
C VAL A 312 -27.11 7.45 -33.53
N PHE A 313 -26.52 7.32 -34.73
CA PHE A 313 -25.36 6.45 -34.97
C PHE A 313 -24.10 6.98 -34.30
N ARG A 314 -23.91 8.30 -34.27
CA ARG A 314 -22.81 8.93 -33.52
C ARG A 314 -22.94 8.65 -32.03
N ASP A 315 -24.14 8.81 -31.47
CA ASP A 315 -24.38 8.59 -30.04
C ASP A 315 -24.23 7.10 -29.67
N LEU A 316 -24.66 6.19 -30.55
CA LEU A 316 -24.41 4.76 -30.42
C LEU A 316 -22.90 4.45 -30.46
N GLY A 317 -22.17 5.00 -31.43
CA GLY A 317 -20.72 4.83 -31.54
C GLY A 317 -19.98 5.29 -30.29
N LEU A 318 -20.34 6.45 -29.73
CA LEU A 318 -19.78 6.93 -28.47
C LEU A 318 -20.09 5.98 -27.29
N ASN A 319 -21.30 5.42 -27.21
CA ASN A 319 -21.66 4.46 -26.18
C ASN A 319 -20.87 3.16 -26.31
N LEU A 320 -20.69 2.65 -27.53
CA LEU A 320 -19.94 1.43 -27.78
C LEU A 320 -18.44 1.59 -27.51
N LYS A 321 -17.84 2.74 -27.89
CA LYS A 321 -16.46 3.09 -27.52
C LYS A 321 -16.26 3.18 -26.01
N ARG A 322 -17.18 3.86 -25.31
CA ARG A 322 -17.17 3.97 -23.85
C ARG A 322 -17.32 2.61 -23.18
N PHE A 323 -18.22 1.78 -23.69
CA PHE A 323 -18.40 0.42 -23.20
C PHE A 323 -17.13 -0.42 -23.39
N GLU A 324 -16.49 -0.36 -24.56
CA GLU A 324 -15.26 -1.11 -24.84
C GLU A 324 -14.12 -0.69 -23.91
N LEU A 325 -13.95 0.62 -23.68
CA LEU A 325 -12.99 1.16 -22.70
C LEU A 325 -13.24 0.60 -21.29
N LEU A 326 -14.45 0.77 -20.77
CA LEU A 326 -14.80 0.34 -19.41
C LEU A 326 -14.82 -1.18 -19.27
N ALA A 327 -15.16 -1.93 -20.33
CA ALA A 327 -15.08 -3.39 -20.35
C ALA A 327 -13.62 -3.87 -20.30
N ALA A 328 -12.70 -3.19 -21.00
CA ALA A 328 -11.26 -3.50 -20.90
C ALA A 328 -10.73 -3.29 -19.48
N LEU A 329 -11.07 -2.15 -18.85
CA LEU A 329 -10.66 -1.89 -17.46
C LEU A 329 -11.31 -2.86 -16.47
N ARG A 330 -12.58 -3.25 -16.67
CA ARG A 330 -13.25 -4.26 -15.83
C ARG A 330 -12.54 -5.62 -15.86
N ARG A 331 -11.98 -6.03 -16.99
CA ARG A 331 -11.19 -7.28 -17.07
C ARG A 331 -9.89 -7.24 -16.27
N ARG A 332 -9.51 -6.07 -15.76
CA ARG A 332 -8.34 -5.86 -14.91
C ARG A 332 -8.70 -5.79 -13.43
N ILE A 333 -9.91 -6.13 -13.04
CA ILE A 333 -10.21 -6.46 -11.65
C ILE A 333 -9.52 -7.78 -11.33
N VAL A 334 -8.63 -7.78 -10.36
CA VAL A 334 -7.83 -8.94 -9.99
C VAL A 334 -8.31 -9.44 -8.63
N ILE A 335 -9.03 -10.56 -8.62
CA ILE A 335 -9.53 -11.15 -7.37
C ILE A 335 -8.37 -11.84 -6.65
N MET A 336 -8.21 -11.51 -5.36
CA MET A 336 -7.18 -12.06 -4.48
C MET A 336 -7.83 -12.81 -3.32
N ALA A 337 -7.14 -13.81 -2.79
CA ALA A 337 -7.62 -14.59 -1.65
C ALA A 337 -6.48 -14.85 -0.67
N GLN A 338 -6.82 -14.84 0.61
CA GLN A 338 -5.92 -15.26 1.67
C GLN A 338 -5.86 -16.80 1.72
N ARG A 339 -4.66 -17.37 1.71
CA ARG A 339 -4.39 -18.80 1.95
C ARG A 339 -3.35 -18.91 3.05
N GLY A 340 -3.79 -19.21 4.27
CA GLY A 340 -2.93 -19.12 5.45
C GLY A 340 -2.45 -17.67 5.65
N THR A 341 -1.14 -17.47 5.79
CA THR A 341 -0.51 -16.14 5.89
C THR A 341 -0.24 -15.49 4.54
N GLN A 342 -0.38 -16.24 3.43
CA GLN A 342 -0.02 -15.76 2.10
C GLN A 342 -1.22 -15.24 1.32
N LEU A 343 -1.04 -14.08 0.67
CA LEU A 343 -1.98 -13.57 -0.30
C LEU A 343 -1.67 -14.17 -1.67
N VAL A 344 -2.72 -14.64 -2.37
CA VAL A 344 -2.58 -15.24 -3.71
C VAL A 344 -3.62 -14.70 -4.67
N LEU A 345 -3.31 -14.76 -5.97
CA LEU A 345 -4.30 -14.57 -7.02
C LEU A 345 -5.35 -15.69 -6.94
N ALA A 346 -6.63 -15.30 -6.92
CA ALA A 346 -7.75 -16.22 -6.77
C ALA A 346 -8.24 -16.81 -8.10
N GLU A 347 -7.76 -16.29 -9.23
CA GLU A 347 -8.16 -16.73 -10.56
C GLU A 347 -7.50 -18.06 -10.97
N PRO A 348 -8.20 -18.94 -11.71
CA PRO A 348 -7.68 -20.26 -12.08
C PRO A 348 -6.45 -20.23 -13.01
N SER A 349 -6.32 -19.19 -13.84
CA SER A 349 -5.33 -19.06 -14.92
C SER A 349 -3.96 -18.61 -14.45
N VAL A 350 -3.88 -17.91 -13.32
CA VAL A 350 -2.62 -17.37 -12.77
C VAL A 350 -2.63 -17.62 -11.27
N ARG A 351 -2.39 -18.88 -10.86
CA ARG A 351 -2.18 -19.20 -9.45
C ARG A 351 -0.72 -18.89 -9.10
N GLY A 352 -0.51 -17.94 -8.20
CA GLY A 352 0.83 -17.63 -7.72
C GLY A 352 0.80 -16.83 -6.42
N PRO A 353 1.84 -16.96 -5.58
CA PRO A 353 2.18 -15.98 -4.56
C PRO A 353 2.16 -14.58 -5.16
N ILE A 354 1.64 -13.61 -4.41
CA ILE A 354 1.90 -12.20 -4.70
C ILE A 354 2.66 -11.59 -3.54
N ALA A 355 3.24 -10.43 -3.80
CA ALA A 355 3.98 -9.65 -2.81
C ALA A 355 3.16 -9.53 -1.51
N PRO A 356 3.73 -9.89 -0.33
CA PRO A 356 3.05 -9.72 0.96
C PRO A 356 2.70 -8.25 1.24
N THR A 357 3.38 -7.29 0.61
CA THR A 357 3.03 -5.87 0.70
C THR A 357 1.87 -5.44 -0.20
N THR A 358 1.28 -6.34 -1.00
CA THR A 358 0.07 -6.05 -1.78
C THR A 358 -1.13 -5.90 -0.85
N ARG A 359 -1.83 -4.78 -0.96
CA ARG A 359 -3.02 -4.49 -0.15
C ARG A 359 -4.27 -4.43 -1.03
N PRO A 360 -5.01 -5.53 -1.16
CA PRO A 360 -6.23 -5.56 -1.96
C PRO A 360 -7.36 -4.77 -1.29
N PHE A 361 -8.26 -4.25 -2.11
CA PHE A 361 -9.48 -3.58 -1.67
C PHE A 361 -10.48 -4.62 -1.11
N ASP A 362 -10.90 -4.42 0.13
CA ASP A 362 -12.09 -5.02 0.69
C ASP A 362 -13.12 -3.93 0.95
N PHE A 363 -13.93 -3.64 -0.06
CA PHE A 363 -14.96 -2.59 0.00
C PHE A 363 -15.96 -2.77 1.15
N THR A 364 -16.07 -3.99 1.69
CA THR A 364 -16.99 -4.33 2.78
C THR A 364 -16.38 -4.16 4.17
N SER A 365 -15.04 -4.10 4.26
CA SER A 365 -14.34 -3.92 5.53
C SER A 365 -14.09 -2.44 5.83
N PRO A 366 -14.16 -2.01 7.11
CA PRO A 366 -13.83 -0.64 7.50
C PRO A 366 -12.45 -0.23 6.98
N GLY A 367 -12.36 0.93 6.34
CA GLY A 367 -11.11 1.45 5.79
C GLY A 367 -10.85 1.10 4.32
N VAL A 368 -11.57 0.11 3.76
CA VAL A 368 -11.45 -0.45 2.39
C VAL A 368 -10.11 -1.11 2.09
N VAL A 369 -9.01 -0.53 2.54
CA VAL A 369 -7.64 -1.03 2.42
C VAL A 369 -7.08 -1.12 3.83
N ASP A 370 -6.36 -2.20 4.14
CA ASP A 370 -5.69 -2.30 5.42
C ASP A 370 -4.70 -1.14 5.60
N THR A 371 -4.87 -0.41 6.69
CA THR A 371 -3.98 0.69 7.07
C THR A 371 -2.65 0.17 7.56
N SER A 372 -2.61 -1.06 8.08
CA SER A 372 -1.39 -1.71 8.54
C SER A 372 -0.49 -2.07 7.36
N VAL A 373 0.79 -1.71 7.46
CA VAL A 373 1.85 -2.16 6.57
C VAL A 373 3.04 -2.61 7.40
N ARG A 374 3.69 -3.69 6.97
CA ARG A 374 5.03 -4.03 7.44
C ARG A 374 6.04 -3.57 6.41
N ARG A 375 7.04 -2.84 6.85
CA ARG A 375 8.09 -2.26 5.99
C ARG A 375 9.40 -2.20 6.72
N PHE A 376 10.46 -2.09 5.94
CA PHE A 376 11.79 -1.72 6.42
C PHE A 376 11.86 -0.21 6.43
N GLY A 377 12.12 0.37 7.60
CA GLY A 377 12.24 1.81 7.76
C GLY A 377 13.69 2.22 7.98
N LEU A 378 14.02 3.42 7.50
CA LEU A 378 15.30 4.10 7.71
C LEU A 378 15.02 5.52 8.17
N VAL A 379 15.58 5.89 9.32
CA VAL A 379 15.68 7.30 9.73
C VAL A 379 17.14 7.65 9.81
N TYR A 380 17.53 8.76 9.19
CA TYR A 380 18.77 9.44 9.53
C TYR A 380 18.46 10.73 10.27
N ASP A 381 19.35 11.15 11.17
CA ASP A 381 19.29 12.40 11.94
C ASP A 381 20.70 13.02 12.03
N LEU A 382 20.81 14.32 11.76
CA LEU A 382 22.09 15.05 11.86
C LEU A 382 22.33 15.52 13.29
N THR A 383 23.45 15.13 13.88
CA THR A 383 23.78 15.45 15.27
C THR A 383 23.91 16.96 15.47
N ASN A 384 23.14 17.51 16.42
CA ASN A 384 23.14 18.93 16.82
C ASN A 384 22.90 19.94 15.68
N PHE A 385 22.20 19.53 14.62
CA PHE A 385 21.97 20.37 13.43
C PHE A 385 21.38 21.74 13.77
N THR A 386 20.31 21.79 14.59
CA THR A 386 19.67 23.06 14.98
C THR A 386 20.66 24.03 15.66
N ALA A 387 21.53 23.53 16.55
CA ALA A 387 22.52 24.36 17.25
C ALA A 387 23.61 24.88 16.30
N ILE A 388 24.09 24.02 15.40
CA ILE A 388 25.09 24.39 14.38
C ILE A 388 24.50 25.43 13.41
N LEU A 389 23.23 25.29 13.03
CA LEU A 389 22.55 26.25 12.15
C LEU A 389 22.51 27.65 12.77
N GLU A 390 22.27 27.76 14.08
CA GLU A 390 22.35 29.04 14.78
C GLU A 390 23.77 29.61 14.78
N GLU A 391 24.79 28.78 14.99
CA GLU A 391 26.19 29.22 14.96
C GLU A 391 26.58 29.73 13.57
N VAL A 392 26.17 29.01 12.52
CA VAL A 392 26.36 29.42 11.12
C VAL A 392 25.68 30.76 10.84
N ARG A 393 24.45 30.96 11.34
CA ARG A 393 23.74 32.25 11.21
C ARG A 393 24.47 33.39 11.92
N ARG A 394 25.04 33.14 13.11
CA ARG A 394 25.85 34.13 13.84
C ARG A 394 27.12 34.52 13.07
N LYS A 395 27.72 33.60 12.31
CA LYS A 395 28.89 33.86 11.44
C LYS A 395 28.57 34.73 10.22
N GLY A 396 27.29 34.97 9.94
CA GLY A 396 26.82 35.91 8.93
C GLY A 396 26.42 35.26 7.60
N ARG A 397 25.88 36.08 6.70
CA ARG A 397 25.17 35.64 5.48
C ARG A 397 25.98 34.73 4.55
N ILE A 398 27.28 34.98 4.37
CA ILE A 398 28.14 34.18 3.49
C ILE A 398 28.28 32.74 4.02
N ALA A 399 28.37 32.56 5.35
CA ALA A 399 28.45 31.24 5.96
C ALA A 399 27.11 30.50 5.83
N GLU A 400 25.99 31.21 5.99
CA GLU A 400 24.65 30.66 5.78
C GLU A 400 24.42 30.23 4.32
N GLU A 401 24.79 31.06 3.34
CA GLU A 401 24.70 30.73 1.92
C GLU A 401 25.56 29.50 1.57
N LYS A 402 26.78 29.41 2.11
CA LYS A 402 27.65 28.23 1.94
C LYS A 402 27.05 26.98 2.58
N ALA A 403 26.46 27.08 3.77
CA ALA A 403 25.78 25.96 4.42
C ALA A 403 24.56 25.47 3.62
N LEU A 404 23.77 26.39 3.05
CA LEU A 404 22.65 26.05 2.18
C LEU A 404 23.10 25.35 0.90
N GLN A 405 24.22 25.77 0.29
CA GLN A 405 24.80 25.10 -0.87
C GLN A 405 25.19 23.65 -0.55
N PHE A 406 25.82 23.41 0.60
CA PHE A 406 26.11 22.04 1.02
C PHE A 406 24.85 21.23 1.31
N MET A 407 23.82 21.82 1.93
CA MET A 407 22.55 21.13 2.16
C MET A 407 21.85 20.75 0.85
N TYR A 408 21.97 21.58 -0.20
CA TYR A 408 21.52 21.22 -1.54
C TYR A 408 22.25 19.98 -2.08
N VAL A 409 23.58 19.92 -1.93
CA VAL A 409 24.38 18.74 -2.33
C VAL A 409 23.99 17.49 -1.53
N VAL A 410 23.74 17.63 -0.23
CA VAL A 410 23.25 16.53 0.63
C VAL A 410 21.90 16.02 0.11
N GLN A 411 20.95 16.92 -0.16
CA GLN A 411 19.63 16.55 -0.63
C GLN A 411 19.67 15.87 -2.00
N ASP A 412 20.46 16.40 -2.93
CA ASP A 412 20.63 15.81 -4.27
C ASP A 412 21.23 14.40 -4.17
N ARG A 413 22.27 14.22 -3.34
CA ARG A 413 22.86 12.90 -3.12
C ARG A 413 21.91 11.92 -2.45
N LEU A 414 21.09 12.38 -1.50
CA LEU A 414 20.06 11.56 -0.87
C LEU A 414 18.97 11.14 -1.86
N GLU A 415 18.61 12.01 -2.80
CA GLU A 415 17.67 11.69 -3.88
C GLU A 415 18.25 10.66 -4.87
N GLU A 416 19.54 10.75 -5.21
CA GLU A 416 20.24 9.72 -5.99
C GLU A 416 20.20 8.36 -5.28
N ILE A 417 20.59 8.30 -4.00
CA ILE A 417 20.56 7.08 -3.18
C ILE A 417 19.13 6.53 -3.11
N ARG A 418 18.14 7.39 -2.86
CA ARG A 418 16.73 6.99 -2.82
C ARG A 418 16.30 6.35 -4.13
N TYR A 419 16.67 6.93 -5.27
CA TYR A 419 16.35 6.41 -6.59
C TYR A 419 17.06 5.07 -6.85
N ASP A 420 18.37 5.02 -6.59
CA ASP A 420 19.22 3.86 -6.84
C ASP A 420 18.80 2.63 -6.04
N TYR A 421 18.43 2.81 -4.78
CA TYR A 421 17.95 1.73 -3.92
C TYR A 421 16.42 1.62 -3.86
N ARG A 422 15.71 2.33 -4.75
CA ARG A 422 14.24 2.31 -4.87
C ARG A 422 13.53 2.52 -3.52
N LEU A 423 14.09 3.40 -2.69
CA LEU A 423 13.47 3.80 -1.44
C LEU A 423 12.30 4.76 -1.70
N ILE A 424 11.34 4.75 -0.79
CA ILE A 424 10.26 5.73 -0.75
C ILE A 424 10.61 6.74 0.32
N PHE A 425 10.76 8.00 -0.06
CA PHE A 425 10.85 9.09 0.91
C PHE A 425 9.45 9.38 1.45
N GLU A 426 9.28 9.26 2.76
CA GLU A 426 7.97 9.38 3.40
C GLU A 426 7.76 10.78 3.97
N LYS A 427 8.72 11.30 4.76
CA LYS A 427 8.70 12.66 5.29
C LYS A 427 10.04 13.07 5.91
N PHE A 428 10.21 14.38 6.08
CA PHE A 428 11.22 14.93 6.98
C PHE A 428 10.80 14.76 8.44
N LEU A 429 11.76 14.50 9.32
CA LEU A 429 11.59 14.36 10.77
C LEU A 429 12.59 15.29 11.47
N GLY A 430 12.20 16.55 11.67
CA GLY A 430 13.10 17.55 12.25
C GLY A 430 14.33 17.74 11.38
N ASP A 431 15.49 17.37 11.91
CA ASP A 431 16.82 17.54 11.31
C ASP A 431 17.22 16.34 10.41
N GLY A 432 16.28 15.42 10.19
CA GLY A 432 16.47 14.15 9.51
C GLY A 432 15.38 13.80 8.50
N GLY A 433 15.48 12.60 7.92
CA GLY A 433 14.56 12.08 6.92
C GLY A 433 14.13 10.64 7.20
N PHE A 434 12.85 10.34 6.97
CA PHE A 434 12.30 8.99 7.03
C PHE A 434 12.08 8.42 5.63
N TYR A 435 12.69 7.27 5.39
CA TYR A 435 12.57 6.49 4.17
C TYR A 435 12.02 5.11 4.51
N SER A 436 11.29 4.51 3.58
CA SER A 436 10.84 3.13 3.71
C SER A 436 11.12 2.32 2.45
N SER A 437 11.23 1.01 2.65
CA SER A 437 11.34 0.03 1.59
C SER A 437 10.60 -1.25 1.93
N ARG A 438 10.51 -2.09 0.91
CA ARG A 438 10.02 -3.46 0.95
C ARG A 438 11.12 -4.50 1.12
N ARG A 439 12.38 -4.07 1.04
CA ARG A 439 13.55 -4.94 1.06
C ARG A 439 14.55 -4.45 2.11
N ALA A 440 14.98 -5.33 3.01
CA ALA A 440 15.98 -5.07 4.04
C ALA A 440 17.32 -4.67 3.41
N LEU A 441 17.76 -5.42 2.40
CA LEU A 441 19.06 -5.23 1.77
C LEU A 441 19.22 -3.83 1.16
N ARG A 442 18.17 -3.32 0.49
CA ARG A 442 18.14 -1.98 -0.10
C ARG A 442 18.24 -0.88 0.96
N VAL A 443 17.61 -1.09 2.11
CA VAL A 443 17.62 -0.14 3.22
C VAL A 443 18.98 -0.08 3.90
N LEU A 444 19.60 -1.23 4.15
CA LEU A 444 20.95 -1.30 4.69
C LEU A 444 21.96 -0.67 3.71
N ALA A 445 21.82 -0.94 2.41
CA ALA A 445 22.69 -0.36 1.39
C ALA A 445 22.61 1.16 1.31
N ALA A 446 21.40 1.69 1.32
CA ALA A 446 21.20 3.12 1.39
C ALA A 446 21.81 3.72 2.67
N ALA A 447 21.60 3.10 3.85
CA ALA A 447 22.18 3.59 5.10
C ALA A 447 23.72 3.69 5.05
N CYS A 448 24.37 2.64 4.54
CA CYS A 448 25.82 2.63 4.36
C CYS A 448 26.28 3.74 3.40
N GLU A 449 25.61 3.90 2.26
CA GLU A 449 25.97 4.93 1.29
C GLU A 449 25.68 6.36 1.79
N ILE A 450 24.64 6.55 2.59
CA ILE A 450 24.32 7.81 3.26
C ILE A 450 25.46 8.18 4.22
N GLN A 451 25.88 7.27 5.11
CA GLN A 451 26.96 7.53 6.06
C GLN A 451 28.28 7.86 5.35
N GLN A 452 28.61 7.13 4.28
CA GLN A 452 29.82 7.41 3.48
C GLN A 452 29.76 8.76 2.75
N SER A 453 28.60 9.10 2.18
CA SER A 453 28.40 10.38 1.50
C SER A 453 28.54 11.54 2.49
N TYR A 454 27.96 11.38 3.70
CA TYR A 454 28.16 12.31 4.80
C TYR A 454 29.65 12.43 5.20
N HIS A 455 30.37 11.30 5.32
CA HIS A 455 31.80 11.31 5.63
C HIS A 455 32.64 12.10 4.61
N ARG A 456 32.39 11.90 3.31
CA ARG A 456 33.07 12.64 2.23
C ARG A 456 32.76 14.14 2.27
N LEU A 457 31.51 14.50 2.57
CA LEU A 457 31.11 15.90 2.73
C LEU A 457 31.78 16.55 3.94
N ARG A 458 31.84 15.85 5.08
CA ARG A 458 32.58 16.28 6.27
C ARG A 458 34.04 16.60 5.94
N GLN A 459 34.73 15.72 5.23
CA GLN A 459 36.11 15.95 4.77
C GLN A 459 36.24 17.17 3.83
N SER A 460 35.16 17.54 3.14
CA SER A 460 35.10 18.68 2.22
C SER A 460 34.69 20.00 2.90
N GLY A 461 34.56 20.03 4.23
CA GLY A 461 34.22 21.22 5.00
C GLY A 461 32.72 21.48 5.14
N PHE A 462 31.91 20.42 5.15
CA PHE A 462 30.49 20.50 5.49
C PHE A 462 30.30 21.08 6.90
N PRO A 463 29.48 22.13 7.11
CA PRO A 463 29.37 22.78 8.41
C PRO A 463 28.64 21.97 9.48
N PHE A 464 27.80 21.00 9.09
CA PHE A 464 27.10 20.10 10.03
C PHE A 464 27.88 18.80 10.19
N ASP A 465 29.06 18.88 10.80
CA ASP A 465 30.06 17.81 10.83
C ASP A 465 30.12 16.99 12.13
N GLN A 466 29.25 17.30 13.10
CA GLN A 466 29.30 16.70 14.43
C GLN A 466 28.89 15.23 14.49
N GLY A 467 28.15 14.72 13.51
CA GLY A 467 27.76 13.31 13.45
C GLY A 467 26.49 13.09 12.62
N ILE A 468 26.27 11.83 12.27
CA ILE A 468 25.02 11.37 11.65
C ILE A 468 24.58 10.09 12.35
N ARG A 469 23.31 10.04 12.76
CA ARG A 469 22.69 8.89 13.41
C ARG A 469 21.76 8.24 12.42
N ILE A 470 21.89 6.93 12.24
CA ILE A 470 21.05 6.17 11.32
C ILE A 470 20.44 5.01 12.10
N ALA A 471 19.12 4.87 12.01
CA ALA A 471 18.38 3.77 12.60
C ALA A 471 17.59 3.02 11.52
N LEU A 472 17.64 1.69 11.61
CA LEU A 472 16.94 0.77 10.72
C LEU A 472 16.09 -0.18 11.55
N ASN A 473 14.87 -0.44 11.08
CA ASN A 473 14.02 -1.48 11.66
C ASN A 473 13.15 -2.15 10.61
N HIS A 474 12.62 -3.31 10.98
CA HIS A 474 11.44 -3.86 10.36
C HIS A 474 10.28 -3.65 11.33
N GLY A 475 9.21 -3.02 10.88
CA GLY A 475 8.17 -2.54 11.79
C GLY A 475 6.78 -2.53 11.18
N ALA A 476 5.78 -2.61 12.06
CA ALA A 476 4.39 -2.37 11.70
C ALA A 476 4.08 -0.86 11.77
N TYR A 477 3.66 -0.32 10.64
CA TYR A 477 3.22 1.06 10.46
C TYR A 477 1.74 1.10 10.11
N ARG A 478 1.06 2.17 10.50
CA ARG A 478 -0.30 2.47 10.06
C ARG A 478 -0.27 3.68 9.15
N LEU A 479 -0.79 3.50 7.94
CA LEU A 479 -0.88 4.52 6.92
C LEU A 479 -2.25 5.18 6.97
N LEU A 480 -2.28 6.47 7.31
CA LEU A 480 -3.48 7.28 7.19
C LEU A 480 -3.37 8.16 5.95
N PRO A 481 -4.29 8.06 4.98
CA PRO A 481 -4.28 8.90 3.80
C PRO A 481 -4.57 10.36 4.19
N MET A 482 -3.83 11.28 3.58
CA MET A 482 -4.00 12.72 3.75
C MET A 482 -4.48 13.33 2.42
N LEU A 483 -5.41 14.28 2.50
CA LEU A 483 -5.83 15.06 1.34
C LEU A 483 -4.70 16.03 0.97
N GLY A 484 -4.06 15.78 -0.17
CA GLY A 484 -3.12 16.72 -0.78
C GLY A 484 -3.85 17.88 -1.47
N SER A 485 -3.18 19.03 -1.57
CA SER A 485 -3.60 20.13 -2.45
C SER A 485 -3.48 19.76 -3.93
N ASP A 486 -2.52 18.89 -4.26
CA ASP A 486 -2.35 18.27 -5.58
C ASP A 486 -2.87 16.84 -5.56
N ARG A 487 -3.75 16.53 -6.52
CA ARG A 487 -4.32 15.18 -6.72
C ARG A 487 -3.27 14.14 -7.15
N GLU A 488 -2.07 14.57 -7.54
CA GLU A 488 -1.06 13.71 -8.17
C GLU A 488 -0.17 12.98 -7.15
N ILE A 489 -0.02 13.48 -5.92
CA ILE A 489 0.82 12.83 -4.90
C ILE A 489 -0.04 12.36 -3.73
N ARG A 490 -0.24 11.03 -3.66
CA ARG A 490 -0.89 10.38 -2.50
C ARG A 490 -0.01 10.56 -1.27
N ARG A 491 -0.36 11.49 -0.39
CA ARG A 491 0.30 11.67 0.91
C ARG A 491 -0.28 10.71 1.94
N PHE A 492 0.59 10.05 2.68
CA PHE A 492 0.23 9.25 3.84
C PHE A 492 0.97 9.76 5.06
N GLU A 493 0.27 9.77 6.20
CA GLU A 493 0.91 9.97 7.49
C GLU A 493 1.15 8.61 8.13
N PHE A 494 2.36 8.42 8.66
CA PHE A 494 2.81 7.18 9.28
C PHE A 494 2.63 7.24 10.79
N PHE A 495 1.95 6.22 11.33
CA PHE A 495 1.76 6.02 12.76
C PHE A 495 2.17 4.59 13.17
N GLY A 496 2.20 4.34 14.47
CA GLY A 496 2.40 3.01 15.03
C GLY A 496 3.76 2.83 15.68
N HIS A 497 4.01 1.59 16.13
CA HIS A 497 5.19 1.27 16.93
C HIS A 497 6.50 1.46 16.15
N GLY A 498 6.53 1.05 14.86
CA GLY A 498 7.76 1.09 14.06
C GLY A 498 8.36 2.49 13.89
N ILE A 499 7.52 3.54 13.75
CA ILE A 499 8.04 4.92 13.62
C ILE A 499 8.53 5.49 14.96
N VAL A 500 7.90 5.08 16.07
CA VAL A 500 8.34 5.47 17.42
C VAL A 500 9.68 4.81 17.74
N GLU A 501 9.84 3.54 17.37
CA GLU A 501 11.08 2.79 17.51
C GLU A 501 12.23 3.46 16.75
N LEU A 502 12.07 3.74 15.45
CA LEU A 502 13.08 4.44 14.65
C LEU A 502 13.47 5.80 15.24
N SER A 503 12.48 6.57 15.70
CA SER A 503 12.74 7.84 16.36
C SER A 503 13.55 7.65 17.64
N ARG A 504 13.24 6.64 18.46
CA ARG A 504 13.97 6.38 19.72
C ARG A 504 15.40 5.89 19.48
N LEU A 505 15.64 5.12 18.42
CA LEU A 505 16.97 4.66 18.03
C LEU A 505 17.89 5.79 17.53
N THR A 506 17.31 6.90 17.07
CA THR A 506 18.06 8.10 16.64
C THR A 506 18.12 9.19 17.71
N THR A 507 17.31 9.12 18.78
CA THR A 507 17.31 10.14 19.83
C THR A 507 18.30 9.80 20.94
N VAL A 508 19.29 10.65 21.19
CA VAL A 508 20.08 10.59 22.44
C VAL A 508 19.31 11.34 23.54
N LYS A 509 18.88 10.64 24.60
CA LYS A 509 18.28 11.27 25.78
C LYS A 509 19.28 11.57 26.89
N SER A 510 20.40 10.86 26.95
CA SER A 510 21.29 10.89 28.11
C SER A 510 21.96 12.25 28.36
N SER A 511 22.14 13.10 27.34
CA SER A 511 22.68 14.46 27.51
C SER A 511 21.65 15.53 27.86
N ARG A 512 20.37 15.30 27.56
CA ARG A 512 19.32 16.31 27.72
C ARG A 512 18.91 16.48 29.18
N GLU A 513 18.90 15.42 29.98
CA GLU A 513 18.58 15.49 31.41
C GLU A 513 19.66 16.26 32.19
N ILE A 514 20.94 16.06 31.88
CA ILE A 514 22.03 16.82 32.51
C ILE A 514 21.96 18.29 32.08
N ALA A 515 21.66 18.57 30.81
CA ALA A 515 21.47 19.93 30.31
C ALA A 515 20.24 20.61 30.94
N GLU A 516 19.13 19.89 31.13
CA GLU A 516 17.91 20.39 31.80
C GLU A 516 18.17 20.63 33.30
N ILE A 517 18.95 19.77 33.96
CA ILE A 517 19.39 19.98 35.35
C ILE A 517 20.33 21.19 35.42
N ALA A 518 21.26 21.33 34.47
CA ALA A 518 22.16 22.48 34.40
C ALA A 518 21.39 23.78 34.19
N GLU A 519 20.43 23.80 33.26
CA GLU A 519 19.59 24.95 32.96
C GLU A 519 18.67 25.32 34.14
N PHE A 520 18.11 24.32 34.83
CA PHE A 520 17.35 24.51 36.07
C PHE A 520 18.20 25.14 37.17
N LEU A 521 19.42 24.62 37.40
CA LEU A 521 20.33 25.15 38.41
C LEU A 521 20.78 26.58 38.07
N ILE A 522 21.07 26.87 36.81
CA ILE A 522 21.39 28.23 36.37
C ILE A 522 20.19 29.18 36.58
N HIS A 523 18.97 28.74 36.24
CA HIS A 523 17.74 29.52 36.49
C HIS A 523 17.44 29.72 37.98
N ALA A 524 17.84 28.77 38.83
CA ALA A 524 17.73 28.88 40.28
C ALA A 524 18.78 29.83 40.91
N GLY A 525 19.66 30.44 40.10
CA GLY A 525 20.61 31.47 40.53
C GLY A 525 22.02 30.96 40.83
N TYR A 526 22.32 29.70 40.50
CA TYR A 526 23.68 29.16 40.62
C TYR A 526 24.57 29.65 39.47
N GLU A 527 25.83 29.95 39.76
CA GLU A 527 26.80 30.41 38.76
C GLU A 527 27.13 29.29 37.76
N ALA A 528 27.12 29.60 36.46
CA ALA A 528 27.27 28.60 35.40
C ALA A 528 28.54 27.73 35.57
N SER A 529 29.67 28.34 35.93
CA SER A 529 30.94 27.64 36.19
C SER A 529 30.86 26.65 37.37
N GLN A 530 30.05 26.94 38.38
CA GLN A 530 29.84 26.07 39.53
C GLN A 530 28.89 24.92 39.22
N VAL A 531 27.86 25.18 38.41
CA VAL A 531 26.96 24.15 37.88
C VAL A 531 27.73 23.17 36.99
N GLU A 532 28.62 23.68 36.14
CA GLU A 532 29.48 22.88 35.27
C GLU A 532 30.42 21.98 36.08
N ASN A 533 31.10 22.52 37.09
CA ASN A 533 31.95 21.75 38.00
C ASN A 533 31.16 20.74 38.85
N PHE A 534 29.92 21.05 39.22
CA PHE A 534 29.04 20.17 39.98
C PHE A 534 28.57 18.97 39.16
N LEU A 535 28.27 19.17 37.86
CA LEU A 535 27.83 18.13 36.94
C LEU A 535 29.00 17.39 36.27
N ALA A 536 30.22 17.95 36.33
CA ALA A 536 31.43 17.38 35.73
C ALA A 536 31.66 15.90 36.11
N PRO A 537 31.52 15.44 37.37
CA PRO A 537 31.72 14.03 37.70
C PRO A 537 30.69 13.09 37.06
N ILE A 538 29.45 13.54 36.85
CA ILE A 538 28.38 12.76 36.21
C ILE A 538 28.61 12.74 34.69
N ALA A 539 29.04 13.87 34.12
CA ALA A 539 29.43 13.97 32.71
C ALA A 539 30.68 13.13 32.41
N GLU A 540 31.67 13.13 33.30
CA GLU A 540 32.90 12.33 33.22
C GLU A 540 32.62 10.84 33.43
N ALA A 541 31.79 10.44 34.39
CA ALA A 541 31.39 9.04 34.56
C ALA A 541 30.64 8.49 33.34
N ARG A 542 29.80 9.32 32.70
CA ARG A 542 29.13 8.98 31.43
C ARG A 542 30.07 9.06 30.21
N SER A 543 31.17 9.80 30.30
CA SER A 543 32.20 9.89 29.25
C SER A 543 33.27 8.81 29.39
N ALA A 544 33.51 8.28 30.59
CA ALA A 544 34.49 7.23 30.87
C ALA A 544 34.07 5.86 30.31
N ASP A 545 32.77 5.66 30.05
CA ASP A 545 32.23 4.49 29.31
C ASP A 545 32.38 4.65 27.78
N ARG A 546 32.80 5.82 27.28
CA ARG A 546 33.30 5.93 25.91
C ARG A 546 34.70 5.34 25.89
N SER A 547 34.80 4.02 25.75
CA SER A 547 36.03 3.42 25.26
C SER A 547 36.51 4.24 24.07
N THR A 548 37.74 4.71 24.13
CA THR A 548 38.45 5.42 23.06
C THR A 548 38.61 4.50 21.86
N ASP A 549 37.50 4.25 21.17
CA ASP A 549 37.46 3.65 19.85
C ASP A 549 37.71 4.80 18.88
N ASP A 550 38.82 4.74 18.15
CA ASP A 550 39.26 5.74 17.16
C ASP A 550 38.31 5.83 15.92
N ARG A 551 37.13 5.21 16.01
CA ARG A 551 36.15 5.08 14.93
C ARG A 551 35.23 6.31 14.90
N PRO A 552 35.08 6.97 13.73
CA PRO A 552 34.32 8.21 13.61
C PRO A 552 32.80 8.03 13.77
N TYR A 553 32.29 6.81 13.60
CA TYR A 553 30.88 6.45 13.74
C TYR A 553 30.77 5.20 14.61
N THR A 554 30.09 5.30 15.74
CA THR A 554 29.97 4.20 16.70
C THR A 554 28.58 4.14 17.32
N ALA A 555 28.18 2.94 17.72
CA ALA A 555 27.03 2.73 18.59
C ALA A 555 27.42 1.82 19.76
N ALA A 556 26.88 2.13 20.95
CA ALA A 556 27.12 1.36 22.17
C ALA A 556 25.91 1.42 23.10
N LEU A 557 25.83 0.46 24.02
CA LEU A 557 24.93 0.53 25.18
C LEU A 557 25.74 0.98 26.39
N ASP A 558 25.20 1.92 27.16
CA ASP A 558 25.82 2.34 28.42
C ASP A 558 25.58 1.31 29.54
N SER A 559 26.17 1.56 30.72
CA SER A 559 25.99 0.73 31.90
C SER A 559 24.54 0.51 32.36
N HIS A 560 23.59 1.35 31.91
CA HIS A 560 22.17 1.26 32.24
C HIS A 560 21.35 0.57 31.12
N GLY A 561 22.01 0.19 30.02
CA GLY A 561 21.38 -0.36 28.83
C GLY A 561 20.73 0.70 27.95
N GLU A 562 21.06 1.99 28.12
CA GLU A 562 20.61 3.05 27.22
C GLU A 562 21.49 3.09 25.96
N LEU A 563 20.86 3.37 24.81
CA LEU A 563 21.56 3.46 23.53
C LEU A 563 22.27 4.81 23.37
N VAL A 564 23.55 4.76 23.05
CA VAL A 564 24.34 5.87 22.51
C VAL A 564 24.60 5.57 21.03
N ASN A 565 23.95 6.32 20.14
CA ASN A 565 24.05 6.12 18.69
C ASN A 565 24.66 7.34 18.00
N GLU A 566 25.81 7.14 17.36
CA GLU A 566 26.47 8.07 16.43
C GLU A 566 26.89 7.33 15.13
N GLY A 567 26.18 6.24 14.80
CA GLY A 567 26.47 5.35 13.67
C GLY A 567 25.22 4.77 13.03
N ILE A 568 25.28 3.51 12.58
CA ILE A 568 24.12 2.78 12.02
C ILE A 568 23.69 1.72 13.03
N VAL A 569 22.44 1.77 13.47
CA VAL A 569 21.85 0.82 14.41
C VAL A 569 20.65 0.14 13.78
N LEU A 570 20.55 -1.17 13.97
CA LEU A 570 19.47 -2.03 13.46
C LEU A 570 18.83 -2.79 14.61
N THR A 571 17.52 -3.04 14.51
CA THR A 571 16.85 -4.00 15.40
C THR A 571 17.12 -5.43 14.98
N LEU A 572 17.04 -6.37 15.91
CA LEU A 572 17.23 -7.80 15.59
C LEU A 572 16.17 -8.32 14.59
N ASP A 573 14.91 -7.84 14.66
CA ASP A 573 13.85 -8.20 13.69
C ASP A 573 14.22 -7.76 12.25
N PHE A 574 14.96 -6.66 12.09
CA PHE A 574 15.50 -6.28 10.78
C PHE A 574 16.51 -7.32 10.28
N ILE A 575 17.37 -7.84 11.16
CA ILE A 575 18.39 -8.84 10.82
C ILE A 575 17.76 -10.18 10.45
N GLU A 576 16.69 -10.59 11.13
CA GLU A 576 15.92 -11.80 10.79
C GLU A 576 15.47 -11.79 9.33
N HIS A 577 14.87 -10.68 8.90
CA HIS A 577 14.40 -10.55 7.52
C HIS A 577 15.54 -10.27 6.53
N LEU A 578 16.62 -9.62 6.96
CA LEU A 578 17.81 -9.45 6.14
C LEU A 578 18.44 -10.80 5.80
N GLU A 579 18.50 -11.72 6.77
CA GLU A 579 19.03 -13.08 6.58
C GLU A 579 18.26 -13.84 5.49
N GLU A 580 16.93 -13.68 5.43
CA GLU A 580 16.11 -14.28 4.37
C GLU A 580 16.42 -13.74 2.96
N GLU A 581 16.88 -12.48 2.86
CA GLU A 581 17.27 -11.86 1.60
C GLU A 581 18.73 -12.12 1.21
N LEU A 582 19.58 -12.48 2.17
CA LEU A 582 20.99 -12.74 1.94
C LEU A 582 21.17 -14.14 1.35
N GLU A 583 21.45 -14.22 0.06
CA GLU A 583 21.98 -15.43 -0.58
C GLU A 583 23.50 -15.58 -0.31
N ALA A 584 23.99 -15.12 0.84
CA ALA A 584 25.41 -15.11 1.16
C ALA A 584 25.88 -16.52 1.56
N PRO A 585 26.83 -17.13 0.83
CA PRO A 585 27.28 -18.49 1.11
C PRO A 585 28.20 -18.59 2.33
N SER A 586 28.77 -17.46 2.81
CA SER A 586 29.67 -17.39 3.96
C SER A 586 29.76 -15.97 4.52
N PHE A 587 30.12 -15.86 5.80
CA PHE A 587 30.43 -14.60 6.48
C PHE A 587 31.92 -14.55 6.82
N THR A 588 32.46 -13.35 7.01
CA THR A 588 33.87 -13.19 7.40
C THR A 588 33.95 -12.56 8.79
N GLU A 589 34.52 -13.27 9.76
CA GLU A 589 34.79 -12.73 11.10
C GLU A 589 36.07 -11.89 11.09
N VAL A 590 35.99 -10.70 11.67
CA VAL A 590 37.11 -9.78 11.85
C VAL A 590 37.11 -9.27 13.28
N ALA A 591 38.26 -9.34 13.94
CA ALA A 591 38.47 -8.70 15.24
C ALA A 591 39.26 -7.40 15.00
N GLU A 592 38.65 -6.25 15.25
CA GLU A 592 39.30 -4.96 15.13
C GLU A 592 38.82 -4.03 16.24
N HIS A 593 39.72 -3.18 16.76
CA HIS A 593 39.40 -2.26 17.87
C HIS A 593 38.81 -2.98 19.10
N GLY A 594 39.31 -4.18 19.42
CA GLY A 594 38.87 -4.97 20.58
C GLY A 594 37.49 -5.62 20.43
N VAL A 595 36.87 -5.54 19.25
CA VAL A 595 35.49 -5.97 19.03
C VAL A 595 35.38 -6.82 17.77
N ARG A 596 34.42 -7.75 17.74
CA ARG A 596 34.28 -8.72 16.65
C ARG A 596 33.13 -8.33 15.71
N TRP A 597 33.40 -8.43 14.42
CA TRP A 597 32.51 -8.06 13.32
C TRP A 597 32.25 -9.26 12.42
N LEU A 598 31.03 -9.36 11.90
CA LEU A 598 30.70 -10.21 10.76
C LEU A 598 30.59 -9.38 9.50
N LEU A 599 31.48 -9.62 8.56
CA LEU A 599 31.50 -8.94 7.26
C LEU A 599 30.82 -9.78 6.18
N PHE A 600 30.07 -9.12 5.31
CA PHE A 600 29.52 -9.71 4.09
C PHE A 600 29.37 -8.66 2.97
N PRO A 601 29.34 -9.09 1.70
CA PRO A 601 29.08 -8.20 0.57
C PRO A 601 27.59 -7.86 0.48
N LEU A 602 27.27 -6.58 0.29
CA LEU A 602 25.89 -6.08 0.34
C LEU A 602 25.13 -6.19 -1.00
N ASP A 603 25.82 -6.24 -2.13
CA ASP A 603 25.22 -6.51 -3.44
C ASP A 603 26.29 -7.09 -4.41
N PRO A 604 26.17 -8.35 -4.88
CA PRO A 604 27.08 -8.90 -5.88
C PRO A 604 26.87 -8.35 -7.31
N ASN A 605 25.70 -7.76 -7.61
CA ASN A 605 25.34 -7.22 -8.93
C ASN A 605 25.63 -5.72 -9.08
N ARG A 606 25.73 -4.99 -7.96
CA ARG A 606 26.33 -3.66 -7.88
C ARG A 606 27.52 -3.74 -6.92
N PRO A 607 28.74 -4.05 -7.40
CA PRO A 607 29.93 -3.99 -6.57
C PRO A 607 30.24 -2.52 -6.23
N GLY A 608 29.60 -2.01 -5.18
CA GLY A 608 30.21 -0.95 -4.39
C GLY A 608 31.48 -1.50 -3.75
N PRO A 609 32.57 -0.72 -3.61
CA PRO A 609 33.87 -1.23 -3.13
C PRO A 609 33.89 -1.62 -1.64
N PHE A 610 32.74 -1.82 -1.00
CA PHE A 610 32.60 -1.83 0.45
C PHE A 610 31.86 -3.06 0.97
N GLN A 611 32.36 -3.67 2.04
CA GLN A 611 31.66 -4.68 2.81
C GLN A 611 30.88 -4.04 3.95
N VAL A 612 29.85 -4.72 4.44
CA VAL A 612 29.14 -4.31 5.65
C VAL A 612 29.51 -5.24 6.78
N GLY A 613 29.96 -4.64 7.88
CA GLY A 613 30.21 -5.32 9.13
C GLY A 613 29.05 -5.17 10.08
N LEU A 614 28.62 -6.28 10.70
CA LEU A 614 27.62 -6.30 11.76
C LEU A 614 28.23 -6.75 13.08
N ARG A 615 27.79 -6.12 14.17
CA ARG A 615 28.16 -6.48 15.54
C ARG A 615 26.94 -6.40 16.46
N TYR A 616 26.76 -7.42 17.29
CA TYR A 616 25.70 -7.42 18.30
C TYR A 616 26.01 -6.44 19.44
N LEU A 617 25.04 -5.60 19.81
CA LEU A 617 25.17 -4.62 20.91
C LEU A 617 24.58 -5.13 22.22
N GLY A 618 23.49 -5.90 22.16
CA GLY A 618 22.76 -6.35 23.35
C GLY A 618 21.35 -5.80 23.45
N LEU A 619 20.76 -5.94 24.64
CA LEU A 619 19.39 -5.55 24.94
C LEU A 619 19.34 -4.07 25.38
N ALA A 620 18.75 -3.22 24.54
CA ALA A 620 18.61 -1.80 24.80
C ALA A 620 17.28 -1.47 25.49
N ARG A 621 17.32 -0.54 26.45
CA ARG A 621 16.16 0.01 27.15
C ARG A 621 15.83 1.38 26.58
N LEU A 622 14.84 1.42 25.69
CA LEU A 622 14.42 2.66 25.04
C LEU A 622 13.14 3.20 25.69
N LYS A 623 13.12 4.51 25.99
CA LYS A 623 11.99 5.14 26.69
C LYS A 623 10.65 4.93 25.97
N GLY A 624 9.75 4.23 26.66
CA GLY A 624 8.37 3.96 26.21
C GLY A 624 8.25 2.75 25.27
N LEU A 625 9.29 1.93 25.17
CA LEU A 625 9.32 0.69 24.40
C LEU A 625 9.67 -0.48 25.32
N ALA A 626 9.30 -1.69 24.91
CA ALA A 626 9.86 -2.89 25.52
C ALA A 626 11.38 -2.93 25.24
N PRO A 627 12.18 -3.65 26.05
CA PRO A 627 13.58 -3.87 25.74
C PRO A 627 13.76 -4.53 24.36
N ILE A 628 14.67 -4.02 23.54
CA ILE A 628 14.88 -4.46 22.14
C ILE A 628 16.35 -4.82 21.95
N GLU A 629 16.62 -5.94 21.29
CA GLU A 629 17.98 -6.32 20.90
C GLU A 629 18.45 -5.53 19.69
N LEU A 630 19.67 -4.98 19.78
CA LEU A 630 20.25 -4.11 18.76
C LEU A 630 21.55 -4.66 18.18
N VAL A 631 21.80 -4.28 16.93
CA VAL A 631 22.99 -4.58 16.16
C VAL A 631 23.53 -3.27 15.59
N GLU A 632 24.84 -3.09 15.63
CA GLU A 632 25.56 -2.02 14.96
C GLU A 632 25.98 -2.47 13.57
N ALA A 633 25.84 -1.59 12.57
CA ALA A 633 26.47 -1.76 11.26
C ALA A 633 27.58 -0.73 11.03
N ALA A 634 28.65 -1.19 10.39
CA ALA A 634 29.76 -0.36 9.95
C ALA A 634 30.12 -0.66 8.49
N VAL A 635 30.61 0.35 7.78
CA VAL A 635 31.03 0.21 6.39
C VAL A 635 32.53 -0.02 6.33
N TRP A 636 32.94 -1.05 5.61
CA TRP A 636 34.33 -1.50 5.49
C TRP A 636 34.83 -1.34 4.06
N THR A 637 35.94 -0.62 3.88
CA THR A 637 36.52 -0.39 2.55
C THR A 637 37.62 -1.36 2.18
N GLU A 638 38.25 -1.96 3.18
CA GLU A 638 39.28 -2.98 3.03
C GLU A 638 38.97 -4.09 4.03
N ILE A 639 39.24 -5.34 3.65
CA ILE A 639 39.09 -6.48 4.56
C ILE A 639 40.44 -6.69 5.24
N PRO A 640 40.51 -6.70 6.59
CA PRO A 640 41.76 -6.97 7.29
C PRO A 640 42.36 -8.33 6.92
N ALA A 641 43.69 -8.42 6.92
CA ALA A 641 44.41 -9.65 6.56
C ALA A 641 44.13 -10.82 7.54
N GLU A 642 43.71 -10.51 8.76
CA GLU A 642 43.42 -11.48 9.83
C GLU A 642 41.98 -12.03 9.78
N ALA A 643 41.25 -11.72 8.72
CA ALA A 643 39.86 -12.09 8.53
C ALA A 643 39.67 -13.61 8.35
N GLN A 644 38.73 -14.19 9.10
CA GLN A 644 38.44 -15.62 9.08
C GLN A 644 37.09 -15.89 8.42
N VAL A 645 37.07 -16.72 7.38
CA VAL A 645 35.82 -17.09 6.70
C VAL A 645 35.07 -18.12 7.54
N ILE A 646 33.88 -17.75 8.00
CA ILE A 646 32.91 -18.65 8.64
C ILE A 646 32.04 -19.25 7.53
N SER A 647 32.19 -20.55 7.32
CA SER A 647 31.38 -21.32 6.35
C SER A 647 30.26 -22.15 7.01
N GLU A 648 30.01 -21.94 8.30
CA GLU A 648 28.99 -22.69 9.03
C GLU A 648 27.59 -22.27 8.55
N GLY A 649 26.72 -23.23 8.25
CA GLY A 649 25.28 -23.00 7.97
C GLY A 649 24.47 -22.56 9.19
N SER A 650 25.11 -21.82 10.10
CA SER A 650 24.53 -21.24 11.30
C SER A 650 23.80 -19.95 10.94
N SER A 651 22.66 -19.70 11.58
CA SER A 651 21.91 -18.46 11.32
C SER A 651 22.76 -17.22 11.66
N LEU A 652 22.62 -16.15 10.86
CA LEU A 652 23.30 -14.87 11.06
C LEU A 652 23.12 -14.35 12.50
N ILE A 653 21.93 -14.51 13.06
CA ILE A 653 21.62 -14.09 14.43
C ILE A 653 22.39 -14.91 15.47
N ALA A 654 22.49 -16.22 15.27
CA ALA A 654 23.24 -17.09 16.15
C ALA A 654 24.73 -16.72 16.14
N LEU A 655 25.28 -16.40 14.97
CA LEU A 655 26.66 -15.93 14.84
C LEU A 655 26.87 -14.58 15.55
N LEU A 656 25.98 -13.61 15.35
CA LEU A 656 26.06 -12.31 16.00
C LEU A 656 26.01 -12.42 17.53
N ARG A 657 25.08 -13.20 18.08
CA ARG A 657 24.96 -13.43 19.53
C ARG A 657 26.19 -14.14 20.09
N ARG A 658 26.71 -15.16 19.38
CA ARG A 658 27.94 -15.89 19.77
C ARG A 658 29.14 -14.95 19.89
N LEU A 659 29.29 -14.04 18.92
CA LEU A 659 30.39 -13.08 18.92
C LEU A 659 30.24 -11.98 19.97
N GLY A 660 29.01 -11.52 20.21
CA GLY A 660 28.72 -10.51 21.24
C GLY A 660 28.96 -11.01 22.67
N GLN A 661 28.92 -12.33 22.92
CA GLN A 661 29.13 -12.93 24.24
C GLN A 661 30.60 -13.20 24.61
N GLY A 662 31.55 -13.05 23.69
CA GLY A 662 33.01 -13.07 23.92
C GLY A 662 33.56 -14.03 24.98
N ALA A 663 34.01 -15.23 24.57
CA ALA A 663 35.09 -16.01 25.19
C ALA A 663 35.19 -16.02 26.75
N ALA A 664 34.13 -16.46 27.43
CA ALA A 664 34.36 -17.31 28.60
C ALA A 664 34.65 -18.72 28.06
N GLU A 665 35.89 -19.19 28.14
CA GLU A 665 36.11 -20.64 28.18
C GLU A 665 35.12 -21.20 29.21
N PRO A 666 34.37 -22.27 28.90
CA PRO A 666 33.64 -22.95 29.94
C PRO A 666 34.69 -23.53 30.87
N ALA A 667 35.02 -22.81 31.94
CA ALA A 667 35.46 -23.45 33.16
C ALA A 667 34.42 -24.56 33.38
N ALA A 668 34.89 -25.80 33.37
CA ALA A 668 34.06 -26.95 33.68
C ALA A 668 33.44 -26.70 35.06
N ILE A 669 32.24 -26.11 35.05
CA ILE A 669 31.37 -25.96 36.18
C ILE A 669 30.17 -26.79 35.79
N ASP A 670 29.99 -27.86 36.54
CA ASP A 670 28.91 -28.83 36.44
C ASP A 670 27.59 -28.20 35.96
N GLY A 671 27.10 -28.70 34.82
CA GLY A 671 25.72 -29.13 34.65
C GLY A 671 24.60 -28.21 35.13
N SER A 672 24.68 -26.89 34.96
CA SER A 672 23.52 -26.02 35.16
C SER A 672 23.38 -25.02 34.02
N ASN A 673 22.44 -25.31 33.11
CA ASN A 673 21.83 -24.31 32.24
C ASN A 673 21.50 -23.06 33.08
N PRO A 674 21.75 -21.82 32.59
CA PRO A 674 20.98 -20.70 33.08
C PRO A 674 19.53 -20.99 32.71
N GLN A 675 18.77 -21.54 33.65
CA GLN A 675 17.36 -21.79 33.48
C GLN A 675 16.69 -20.45 33.21
N THR A 676 16.36 -20.19 31.95
CA THR A 676 15.34 -19.21 31.59
C THR A 676 14.13 -19.51 32.46
N ILE A 677 13.83 -18.59 33.37
CA ILE A 677 12.66 -18.69 34.24
C ILE A 677 11.45 -18.71 33.32
N ASP A 678 10.66 -19.78 33.43
CA ASP A 678 9.46 -19.97 32.63
C ASP A 678 8.54 -18.73 32.79
N GLU A 679 8.12 -18.11 31.69
CA GLU A 679 7.26 -16.91 31.74
C GLU A 679 5.91 -17.19 32.41
N ASP A 680 5.52 -18.46 32.45
CA ASP A 680 4.33 -18.92 33.16
C ASP A 680 4.58 -19.09 34.68
N LEU A 681 5.81 -18.98 35.17
CA LEU A 681 6.10 -19.13 36.61
C LEU A 681 5.72 -17.84 37.35
N VAL A 682 4.72 -17.93 38.22
CA VAL A 682 4.20 -16.77 38.97
C VAL A 682 4.33 -16.96 40.47
N VAL A 683 4.42 -15.84 41.17
CA VAL A 683 4.41 -15.76 42.63
C VAL A 683 3.13 -15.05 43.06
N LEU A 684 2.29 -15.76 43.81
CA LEU A 684 1.08 -15.20 44.41
C LEU A 684 1.29 -15.00 45.90
N THR A 685 0.83 -13.87 46.41
CA THR A 685 0.81 -13.59 47.85
C THR A 685 -0.57 -13.18 48.30
N TYR A 686 -0.98 -13.71 49.44
CA TYR A 686 -2.24 -13.34 50.10
C TYR A 686 -2.06 -13.35 51.62
N LEU A 687 -2.98 -12.67 52.32
CA LEU A 687 -3.03 -12.65 53.77
C LEU A 687 -4.06 -13.68 54.24
N GLU A 688 -3.63 -14.55 55.15
CA GLU A 688 -4.51 -15.46 55.89
C GLU A 688 -5.35 -14.66 56.92
N PRO A 689 -6.47 -15.22 57.42
CA PRO A 689 -7.33 -14.55 58.39
C PRO A 689 -6.62 -14.15 59.70
N ASP A 690 -5.52 -14.81 60.05
CA ASP A 690 -4.69 -14.51 61.22
C ASP A 690 -3.66 -13.38 60.96
N GLY A 691 -3.66 -12.80 59.77
CA GLY A 691 -2.76 -11.73 59.34
C GLY A 691 -1.40 -12.22 58.83
N SER A 692 -1.14 -13.54 58.82
CA SER A 692 0.08 -14.10 58.24
C SER A 692 0.05 -14.05 56.71
N ARG A 693 1.19 -13.74 56.10
CA ARG A 693 1.29 -13.64 54.63
C ARG A 693 1.77 -14.97 54.05
N CYS A 694 0.90 -15.61 53.27
CA CYS A 694 1.21 -16.83 52.55
C CYS A 694 1.76 -16.52 51.15
N TRP A 695 2.76 -17.30 50.73
CA TRP A 695 3.39 -17.20 49.42
C TRP A 695 3.23 -18.52 48.69
N VAL A 696 2.73 -18.45 47.47
CA VAL A 696 2.50 -19.61 46.60
C VAL A 696 3.28 -19.42 45.32
N PHE A 697 4.13 -20.38 45.02
CA PHE A 697 4.89 -20.45 43.77
C PHE A 697 4.25 -21.52 42.89
N GLY A 698 4.00 -21.22 41.62
CA GLY A 698 3.48 -22.21 40.70
C GLY A 698 3.47 -21.69 39.27
N ARG A 699 2.98 -22.52 38.35
CA ARG A 699 2.91 -22.19 36.94
C ARG A 699 1.49 -21.77 36.56
N HIS A 700 1.30 -20.53 36.12
CA HIS A 700 0.04 -19.98 35.64
C HIS A 700 -0.32 -20.59 34.29
N ARG A 701 -1.56 -21.04 34.14
CA ARG A 701 -2.10 -21.47 32.85
C ARG A 701 -3.23 -20.53 32.44
N ALA A 702 -2.96 -19.70 31.43
CA ALA A 702 -3.87 -18.65 30.99
C ALA A 702 -5.22 -19.14 30.41
N SER A 703 -5.31 -20.39 29.97
CA SER A 703 -6.55 -20.92 29.35
C SER A 703 -7.74 -21.01 30.30
N ASP A 704 -7.47 -21.18 31.59
CA ASP A 704 -8.45 -21.49 32.63
C ASP A 704 -8.15 -20.80 33.96
N ASP A 705 -7.14 -19.94 34.00
CA ASP A 705 -6.75 -19.10 35.14
C ASP A 705 -6.47 -19.91 36.41
N VAL A 706 -5.69 -20.99 36.26
CA VAL A 706 -5.32 -21.91 37.35
C VAL A 706 -3.80 -21.90 37.56
N LEU A 707 -3.39 -21.95 38.83
CA LEU A 707 -2.01 -22.17 39.23
C LEU A 707 -1.72 -23.68 39.36
N LEU A 708 -0.85 -24.20 38.52
CA LEU A 708 -0.41 -25.60 38.53
C LEU A 708 0.87 -25.76 39.35
N GLN A 709 1.05 -26.93 39.97
CA GLN A 709 2.26 -27.29 40.73
C GLN A 709 2.56 -26.31 41.89
N ALA A 710 1.50 -25.83 42.54
CA ALA A 710 1.57 -24.87 43.62
C ALA A 710 2.39 -25.41 44.82
N ILE A 711 3.47 -24.72 45.16
CA ILE A 711 4.28 -24.95 46.35
C ILE A 711 4.00 -23.82 47.35
N TYR A 712 3.58 -24.19 48.55
CA TYR A 712 3.33 -23.27 49.66
C TYR A 712 4.62 -23.11 50.45
N LEU A 713 5.11 -21.88 50.55
CA LEU A 713 6.29 -21.54 51.34
C LEU A 713 5.86 -20.63 52.50
N PRO A 714 5.79 -21.16 53.74
CA PRO A 714 5.59 -20.33 54.92
C PRO A 714 6.90 -19.59 55.21
N MET A 715 7.07 -18.41 54.62
CA MET A 715 8.21 -17.52 54.92
C MET A 715 7.79 -16.48 55.94
N GLN A 716 8.43 -16.49 57.12
CA GLN A 716 8.39 -15.34 58.01
C GLN A 716 9.38 -14.29 57.49
N ILE A 717 8.86 -13.19 56.96
CA ILE A 717 9.69 -12.05 56.56
C ILE A 717 10.13 -11.34 57.85
N PRO A 718 11.44 -11.11 58.09
CA PRO A 718 11.87 -10.28 59.21
C PRO A 718 11.33 -8.86 59.03
N VAL A 719 11.14 -8.12 60.13
CA VAL A 719 10.66 -6.73 60.06
C VAL A 719 11.66 -5.91 59.24
N LEU A 720 11.28 -5.55 58.02
CA LEU A 720 12.08 -4.72 57.12
C LEU A 720 11.94 -3.26 57.57
N THR A 721 13.05 -2.52 57.58
CA THR A 721 13.04 -1.07 57.75
C THR A 721 12.38 -0.41 56.54
N ASP A 722 11.74 0.75 56.73
CA ASP A 722 10.97 1.47 55.68
C ASP A 722 11.74 1.72 54.37
N ASP A 723 13.07 1.63 54.40
CA ASP A 723 13.97 1.86 53.26
C ASP A 723 14.34 0.60 52.46
N GLU A 724 13.88 -0.61 52.83
CA GLU A 724 14.16 -1.84 52.08
C GLU A 724 12.86 -2.49 51.54
N PRO A 725 12.57 -2.38 50.23
CA PRO A 725 11.48 -3.12 49.60
C PRO A 725 11.69 -4.62 49.75
N VAL A 726 10.63 -5.38 50.00
CA VAL A 726 10.66 -6.85 50.14
C VAL A 726 11.33 -7.52 48.93
N GLU A 727 11.14 -6.96 47.74
CA GLU A 727 11.76 -7.41 46.50
C GLU A 727 13.29 -7.35 46.57
N THR A 728 13.83 -6.32 47.21
CA THR A 728 15.28 -6.11 47.40
C THR A 728 15.83 -7.12 48.40
N TRP A 729 15.12 -7.37 49.49
CA TRP A 729 15.50 -8.37 50.49
C TRP A 729 15.48 -9.80 49.92
N LEU A 730 14.44 -10.15 49.15
CA LEU A 730 14.31 -11.46 48.49
C LEU A 730 15.40 -11.71 47.45
N PHE A 731 15.81 -10.68 46.70
CA PHE A 731 16.89 -10.81 45.72
C PHE A 731 18.25 -11.03 46.39
N ARG A 732 18.44 -10.46 47.58
CA ARG A 732 19.71 -10.48 48.30
C ARG A 732 19.93 -11.76 49.11
N ASN A 733 18.86 -12.45 49.52
CA ASN A 733 18.90 -13.66 50.35
C ASN A 733 18.51 -14.93 49.59
N ARG A 734 18.68 -14.93 48.26
CA ARG A 734 18.54 -16.13 47.41
C ARG A 734 19.72 -17.08 47.57
#